data_AF-A0A8J7K9L2-F1
#
_entry.id   AF-A0A8J7K9L2-F1
#
_cell.length_a   1.000
_cell.length_b   1.000
_cell.length_c   1.000
_cell.angle_alpha   90.00
_cell.angle_beta   90.00
_cell.angle_gamma   90.00
#
_symmetry.space_group_name_H-M   'P 1'
#
loop_
_entity.id
_entity.type
_entity.pdbx_description
1 polymer ?
#
loop_
_entity_poly.entity_id
_entity_poly.type
_entity_poly.pdbx_seq_one_letter_code
_entity_poly.pdbx_strand_id
1 'polypeptide(L)'
;MRKPLLSASLTTLAASLLLAGQAAATEVAPYFYTWGYGNPVYPVTSLQDAKAKGIDSVTLAFIINGSSGCQATTDGSSNAITGVMKNDIAAYRQAGGKLILSFGGANGTYLEAACTVDQMVAQIDALIQSSGIKTLDFDVEGGAVGNTSLNSVRSAALKKLQSKYSDLKVSFTLAVAPPVTYSWGTDAGGLSAASLAVVDSAVKAGVKVSRVNLMAMDYGNYYTNGRTDLGQLAIDAATRVREQIRPVFAGYSEAQLWDLIGITPMIGINDVASEIFTVAHAQKVADFAKKNGVGLLSYWALQRDQAGKGELAIYSGVNSSDFQFWNIFKAVRSGVVVTPTVTPKPSATPTVAPTPKPSATPTATPTIKPTIAPSVTPTAVNNCKPWDATATYLGGECVSHNGQTFKAQWWTRGESPATNSGAAGSGKVWLPLGSITTPKPSVTPTVTVTPKPSVTPTVTVTPKPSVTPTVTVTPKPSVTPTVTVTPKPSVTPTVTVTPKPSVTPTVTVTPKPSVTPAVTATPKPSVTPTVIVTPIPGSTGKQVGSYFAQWGVYGRGYEVADVISSGTASQLTFINYAFGNLYPKNGGYECDIVNRMESGNADGGDAWADFGRTPSRRVDPADTIKWDDKLAGNFRELKALKAKYPNIRNYISLGGWTWSKWFSNAAATDALRKQLVASCINVYIKGNLPVIDGRGGAGAAAGVFDGIDIDWEFPGVQGVGYNTVSVQDGENYRLLLAEFRRQLDALGAQTGKRYGLTIALGVGKDKLDKINVGSYAPYLDWVNMMTYDFNGAWDLSMTDFQSHLYADPASPKYACSGKAGDVCYGNRSLVSFYNIHDAVTQLLAQGTPASKLVLGVPFYGRGWTGVTNANNGLYQKPAKAATGTYEAGIEDYKKLKNAPGTVYVHPTTKQSWKFDGSTFWSYDTPAVIQTKVDYIKAKGLAGIMSWELDGDTADGELAKAMGKVRQ
;
A
#
# COMPACT_ATOMS: atom_id res chain seq x y z
N MET A 1 14.14 50.49 -49.73
CA MET A 1 12.66 50.44 -49.72
C MET A 1 12.18 49.17 -50.44
N ARG A 2 10.89 48.85 -50.35
CA ARG A 2 10.24 47.60 -50.81
C ARG A 2 10.56 47.19 -52.27
N LYS A 3 10.77 45.88 -52.50
CA LYS A 3 10.26 45.13 -53.67
C LYS A 3 9.78 43.73 -53.22
N PRO A 4 8.88 43.05 -53.96
CA PRO A 4 7.85 42.23 -53.31
C PRO A 4 7.79 40.76 -53.75
N LEU A 5 6.75 40.08 -53.23
CA LEU A 5 6.30 38.71 -53.45
C LEU A 5 6.55 38.08 -54.83
N LEU A 6 6.78 36.76 -54.82
CA LEU A 6 6.52 35.85 -55.92
C LEU A 6 5.46 34.82 -55.51
N SER A 7 4.57 34.46 -56.44
CA SER A 7 3.39 33.60 -56.23
C SER A 7 3.72 32.11 -56.32
N ALA A 8 2.95 31.28 -55.61
CA ALA A 8 3.06 29.82 -55.61
C ALA A 8 2.10 29.15 -56.63
N SER A 9 2.26 27.82 -56.80
CA SER A 9 1.54 26.92 -57.73
C SER A 9 2.15 26.87 -59.16
N LEU A 10 2.21 25.73 -59.87
CA LEU A 10 1.75 24.35 -59.58
C LEU A 10 2.62 23.32 -60.35
N THR A 11 2.50 22.01 -60.03
CA THR A 11 3.02 20.82 -60.77
C THR A 11 4.55 20.67 -60.91
N THR A 12 5.18 19.48 -60.90
CA THR A 12 4.82 18.07 -60.59
C THR A 12 6.10 17.40 -60.03
N LEU A 13 6.12 16.61 -58.95
CA LEU A 13 5.47 15.31 -58.61
C LEU A 13 6.31 14.08 -59.02
N ALA A 14 6.39 13.10 -58.10
CA ALA A 14 6.81 11.69 -58.28
C ALA A 14 8.30 11.33 -58.50
N ALA A 15 9.10 11.28 -57.41
CA ALA A 15 10.31 10.42 -57.30
C ALA A 15 10.78 10.14 -55.84
N SER A 16 9.90 10.15 -54.83
CA SER A 16 10.35 10.07 -53.40
C SER A 16 9.43 9.31 -52.43
N LEU A 17 8.65 8.33 -52.92
CA LEU A 17 7.93 7.37 -52.08
C LEU A 17 8.10 5.95 -52.63
N LEU A 18 8.90 5.11 -51.95
CA LEU A 18 8.68 3.66 -51.78
C LEU A 18 9.75 2.99 -50.90
N LEU A 19 10.00 3.57 -49.72
CA LEU A 19 10.50 2.84 -48.56
C LEU A 19 9.41 2.84 -47.49
N ALA A 20 8.26 2.24 -47.84
CA ALA A 20 7.25 1.86 -46.87
C ALA A 20 7.85 0.78 -45.98
N GLY A 21 8.14 1.13 -44.72
CA GLY A 21 8.78 0.21 -43.78
C GLY A 21 7.93 -1.04 -43.58
N GLN A 22 8.51 -2.21 -43.79
CA GLN A 22 7.89 -3.46 -43.34
C GLN A 22 7.77 -3.40 -41.81
N ALA A 23 6.55 -3.47 -41.29
CA ALA A 23 6.34 -3.63 -39.86
C ALA A 23 7.03 -4.92 -39.40
N ALA A 24 7.77 -4.85 -38.29
CA ALA A 24 8.40 -6.03 -37.73
C ALA A 24 7.32 -7.04 -37.30
N ALA A 25 7.55 -8.32 -37.56
CA ALA A 25 6.62 -9.36 -37.11
C ALA A 25 6.55 -9.36 -35.58
N THR A 26 5.33 -9.24 -35.03
CA THR A 26 5.03 -9.24 -33.59
C THR A 26 5.82 -10.32 -32.85
N GLU A 27 6.65 -9.92 -31.89
CA GLU A 27 7.36 -10.86 -31.01
C GLU A 27 6.32 -11.56 -30.12
N VAL A 28 6.51 -12.85 -29.82
CA VAL A 28 5.60 -13.59 -28.92
C VAL A 28 6.44 -14.29 -27.88
N ALA A 29 6.30 -13.93 -26.60
CA ALA A 29 7.18 -14.38 -25.51
C ALA A 29 6.43 -14.47 -24.17
N PRO A 30 5.67 -15.55 -23.89
CA PRO A 30 4.95 -15.71 -22.63
C PRO A 30 5.87 -15.81 -21.40
N TYR A 31 5.34 -15.45 -20.23
CA TYR A 31 6.08 -15.56 -18.98
C TYR A 31 6.31 -17.02 -18.58
N PHE A 32 7.49 -17.30 -18.04
CA PHE A 32 7.92 -18.59 -17.51
C PHE A 32 8.42 -18.41 -16.07
N TYR A 33 7.76 -19.07 -15.13
CA TYR A 33 8.06 -19.07 -13.70
C TYR A 33 9.41 -19.77 -13.43
N THR A 34 10.40 -19.05 -12.91
CA THR A 34 11.70 -19.63 -12.53
C THR A 34 11.57 -20.60 -11.36
N TRP A 35 10.62 -20.38 -10.45
CA TRP A 35 10.29 -21.32 -9.36
C TRP A 35 9.52 -22.57 -9.82
N GLY A 36 8.99 -22.57 -11.04
CA GLY A 36 8.41 -23.77 -11.66
C GLY A 36 9.44 -24.70 -12.30
N TYR A 37 10.72 -24.30 -12.32
CA TYR A 37 11.79 -25.02 -12.99
C TYR A 37 12.03 -26.41 -12.38
N GLY A 38 12.05 -27.44 -13.23
CA GLY A 38 12.27 -28.84 -12.84
C GLY A 38 11.08 -29.54 -12.18
N ASN A 39 9.98 -28.85 -11.93
CA ASN A 39 8.81 -29.42 -11.26
C ASN A 39 7.85 -30.09 -12.28
N PRO A 40 7.64 -31.42 -12.21
CA PRO A 40 6.84 -32.18 -13.18
C PRO A 40 5.32 -31.98 -13.06
N VAL A 41 4.85 -31.15 -12.12
CA VAL A 41 3.44 -30.71 -12.05
C VAL A 41 3.07 -29.80 -13.23
N TYR A 42 4.04 -29.08 -13.79
CA TYR A 42 3.82 -28.14 -14.89
C TYR A 42 3.96 -28.82 -16.27
N PRO A 43 3.27 -28.32 -17.32
CA PRO A 43 3.34 -28.88 -18.66
C PRO A 43 4.68 -28.56 -19.36
N VAL A 44 5.49 -27.66 -18.77
CA VAL A 44 6.84 -27.28 -19.23
C VAL A 44 7.76 -27.24 -18.03
N THR A 45 8.77 -28.11 -17.98
CA THR A 45 9.67 -28.24 -16.82
C THR A 45 10.99 -27.49 -16.97
N SER A 46 11.43 -27.18 -18.20
CA SER A 46 12.62 -26.37 -18.48
C SER A 46 12.51 -25.66 -19.84
N LEU A 47 13.48 -24.84 -20.20
CA LEU A 47 13.52 -24.16 -21.49
C LEU A 47 13.86 -25.13 -22.63
N GLN A 48 14.72 -26.14 -22.40
CA GLN A 48 14.89 -27.24 -23.36
C GLN A 48 13.58 -28.00 -23.61
N ASP A 49 12.79 -28.27 -22.56
CA ASP A 49 11.48 -28.90 -22.69
C ASP A 49 10.48 -27.98 -23.44
N ALA A 50 10.48 -26.67 -23.14
CA ALA A 50 9.74 -25.67 -23.91
C ALA A 50 10.10 -25.73 -25.41
N LYS A 51 11.40 -25.83 -25.72
CA LYS A 51 11.90 -25.90 -27.09
C LYS A 51 11.48 -27.17 -27.81
N ALA A 52 11.52 -28.31 -27.13
CA ALA A 52 11.03 -29.58 -27.65
C ALA A 52 9.52 -29.52 -27.97
N LYS A 53 8.75 -28.78 -27.17
CA LYS A 53 7.31 -28.49 -27.38
C LYS A 53 7.05 -27.35 -28.38
N GLY A 54 8.07 -26.87 -29.09
CA GLY A 54 7.94 -25.85 -30.13
C GLY A 54 7.66 -24.45 -29.59
N ILE A 55 8.09 -24.16 -28.35
CA ILE A 55 8.15 -22.82 -27.79
C ILE A 55 9.58 -22.29 -27.97
N ASP A 56 9.72 -21.18 -28.68
CA ASP A 56 11.01 -20.65 -29.14
C ASP A 56 11.35 -19.26 -28.58
N SER A 57 10.47 -18.68 -27.76
CA SER A 57 10.68 -17.41 -27.09
C SER A 57 9.87 -17.34 -25.80
N VAL A 58 10.49 -16.94 -24.68
CA VAL A 58 9.82 -16.78 -23.37
C VAL A 58 10.41 -15.62 -22.57
N THR A 59 9.66 -15.14 -21.58
CA THR A 59 10.06 -14.12 -20.60
C THR A 59 10.29 -14.77 -19.24
N LEU A 60 11.51 -14.71 -18.71
CA LEU A 60 11.85 -15.35 -17.44
C LEU A 60 11.40 -14.48 -16.25
N ALA A 61 10.57 -15.05 -15.38
CA ALA A 61 9.91 -14.39 -14.26
C ALA A 61 10.39 -14.99 -12.92
N PHE A 62 11.05 -14.26 -12.02
CA PHE A 62 11.51 -12.86 -12.11
C PHE A 62 12.93 -12.74 -11.54
N ILE A 63 13.58 -11.61 -11.80
CA ILE A 63 14.79 -11.18 -11.11
C ILE A 63 14.45 -10.13 -10.05
N ILE A 64 14.72 -10.47 -8.79
CA ILE A 64 14.50 -9.62 -7.61
C ILE A 64 15.78 -9.53 -6.77
N ASN A 65 15.81 -8.58 -5.83
CA ASN A 65 16.91 -8.43 -4.90
C ASN A 65 16.88 -9.47 -3.78
N GLY A 66 18.04 -10.04 -3.44
CA GLY A 66 18.19 -11.02 -2.37
C GLY A 66 18.13 -10.44 -0.96
N SER A 67 18.20 -11.32 0.04
CA SER A 67 18.24 -10.94 1.47
C SER A 67 19.52 -10.20 1.89
N SER A 68 20.59 -10.31 1.10
CA SER A 68 21.98 -9.99 1.52
C SER A 68 22.48 -8.63 1.01
N GLY A 69 21.60 -7.63 0.92
CA GLY A 69 21.89 -6.34 0.27
C GLY A 69 21.77 -6.43 -1.26
N CYS A 70 22.41 -5.51 -2.00
CA CYS A 70 22.31 -5.45 -3.46
C CYS A 70 22.86 -6.72 -4.15
N GLN A 71 21.97 -7.63 -4.55
CA GLN A 71 22.28 -8.90 -5.19
C GLN A 71 21.10 -9.35 -6.04
N ALA A 72 21.32 -9.68 -7.31
CA ALA A 72 20.26 -10.21 -8.17
C ALA A 72 20.01 -11.71 -7.95
N THR A 73 18.74 -12.08 -7.83
CA THR A 73 18.26 -13.41 -7.40
C THR A 73 16.99 -13.81 -8.17
N THR A 74 16.71 -15.10 -8.26
CA THR A 74 15.48 -15.63 -8.90
C THR A 74 14.40 -16.07 -7.89
N ASP A 75 14.75 -16.07 -6.60
CA ASP A 75 14.05 -16.71 -5.49
C ASP A 75 14.33 -16.01 -4.13
N GLY A 76 15.04 -14.88 -4.12
CA GLY A 76 15.52 -14.19 -2.92
C GLY A 76 16.81 -14.77 -2.32
N SER A 77 17.33 -15.91 -2.82
CA SER A 77 18.52 -16.61 -2.31
C SER A 77 19.81 -16.22 -3.06
N SER A 78 20.96 -16.80 -2.72
CA SER A 78 22.26 -16.35 -3.24
C SER A 78 22.49 -16.69 -4.73
N ASN A 79 22.36 -15.65 -5.57
CA ASN A 79 22.64 -15.57 -7.02
C ASN A 79 21.57 -16.13 -7.98
N ALA A 80 21.02 -15.24 -8.79
CA ALA A 80 20.22 -15.57 -9.98
C ALA A 80 21.02 -16.35 -11.04
N ILE A 81 20.33 -17.22 -11.78
CA ILE A 81 20.82 -17.94 -12.97
C ILE A 81 22.14 -18.70 -12.68
N THR A 82 22.07 -19.66 -11.77
CA THR A 82 23.17 -20.57 -11.43
C THR A 82 22.89 -22.01 -11.87
N GLY A 83 23.90 -22.88 -11.77
CA GLY A 83 23.76 -24.33 -11.93
C GLY A 83 23.04 -24.77 -13.20
N VAL A 84 22.00 -25.60 -13.02
CA VAL A 84 21.24 -26.24 -14.10
C VAL A 84 20.54 -25.21 -14.98
N MET A 85 19.92 -24.18 -14.39
CA MET A 85 19.16 -23.16 -15.14
C MET A 85 20.07 -22.36 -16.08
N LYS A 86 21.31 -22.08 -15.68
CA LYS A 86 22.30 -21.42 -16.55
C LYS A 86 22.64 -22.28 -17.78
N ASN A 87 22.79 -23.59 -17.60
CA ASN A 87 23.10 -24.52 -18.69
C ASN A 87 21.90 -24.70 -19.64
N ASP A 88 20.68 -24.77 -19.11
CA ASP A 88 19.43 -24.86 -19.88
C ASP A 88 19.15 -23.58 -20.67
N ILE A 89 19.41 -22.39 -20.11
CA ILE A 89 19.42 -21.10 -20.83
C ILE A 89 20.44 -21.10 -21.98
N ALA A 90 21.66 -21.60 -21.73
CA ALA A 90 22.70 -21.67 -22.77
C ALA A 90 22.29 -22.60 -23.92
N ALA A 91 21.81 -23.81 -23.60
CA ALA A 91 21.32 -24.79 -24.58
C ALA A 91 20.09 -24.27 -25.34
N TYR A 92 19.16 -23.59 -24.67
CA TYR A 92 17.97 -23.02 -25.28
C TYR A 92 18.32 -21.94 -26.31
N ARG A 93 19.26 -21.04 -25.95
CA ARG A 93 19.77 -20.01 -26.87
C ARG A 93 20.59 -20.61 -28.02
N GLN A 94 21.35 -21.69 -27.79
CA GLN A 94 22.04 -22.43 -28.85
C GLN A 94 21.07 -23.08 -29.85
N ALA A 95 19.91 -23.56 -29.38
CA ALA A 95 18.81 -24.02 -30.23
C ALA A 95 18.02 -22.87 -30.91
N GLY A 96 18.53 -21.64 -30.89
CA GLY A 96 17.86 -20.45 -31.44
C GLY A 96 16.64 -20.00 -30.64
N GLY A 97 16.54 -20.38 -29.37
CA GLY A 97 15.54 -19.86 -28.43
C GLY A 97 15.84 -18.42 -28.01
N LYS A 98 14.82 -17.57 -28.01
CA LYS A 98 14.89 -16.18 -27.56
C LYS A 98 14.47 -16.05 -26.10
N LEU A 99 15.11 -15.15 -25.37
CA LEU A 99 14.78 -14.89 -23.96
C LEU A 99 14.65 -13.41 -23.69
N ILE A 100 13.64 -13.08 -22.91
CA ILE A 100 13.50 -11.81 -22.20
C ILE A 100 13.76 -12.11 -20.72
N LEU A 101 14.50 -11.25 -20.03
CA LEU A 101 14.75 -11.38 -18.59
C LEU A 101 13.97 -10.30 -17.85
N SER A 102 12.91 -10.68 -17.12
CA SER A 102 12.05 -9.73 -16.42
C SER A 102 12.50 -9.51 -14.97
N PHE A 103 12.51 -8.25 -14.55
CA PHE A 103 12.92 -7.79 -13.23
C PHE A 103 11.71 -7.21 -12.48
N GLY A 104 11.54 -7.56 -11.20
CA GLY A 104 10.41 -7.12 -10.39
C GLY A 104 9.30 -8.16 -10.27
N GLY A 105 8.08 -7.79 -10.68
CA GLY A 105 6.84 -8.51 -10.39
C GLY A 105 6.25 -8.18 -9.01
N ALA A 106 5.01 -8.58 -8.78
CA ALA A 106 4.17 -8.20 -7.63
C ALA A 106 4.75 -8.55 -6.24
N ASN A 107 5.77 -9.40 -6.15
CA ASN A 107 6.39 -9.84 -4.90
C ASN A 107 7.92 -9.72 -4.94
N GLY A 108 8.50 -9.26 -3.84
CA GLY A 108 9.96 -9.15 -3.65
C GLY A 108 10.48 -7.71 -3.68
N THR A 109 11.76 -7.55 -3.33
CA THR A 109 12.43 -6.24 -3.34
C THR A 109 13.03 -5.98 -4.71
N TYR A 110 12.74 -4.82 -5.31
CA TYR A 110 13.31 -4.42 -6.60
C TYR A 110 14.81 -4.08 -6.46
N LEU A 111 15.62 -4.36 -7.50
CA LEU A 111 17.06 -4.08 -7.46
C LEU A 111 17.36 -2.59 -7.20
N GLU A 112 16.67 -1.69 -7.90
CA GLU A 112 16.80 -0.24 -7.73
C GLU A 112 16.41 0.27 -6.33
N ALA A 113 15.77 -0.55 -5.48
CA ALA A 113 15.46 -0.22 -4.09
C ALA A 113 16.55 -0.65 -3.09
N ALA A 114 17.44 -1.57 -3.48
CA ALA A 114 18.54 -2.08 -2.66
C ALA A 114 19.93 -1.69 -3.20
N CYS A 115 20.02 -1.29 -4.46
CA CYS A 115 21.25 -0.98 -5.18
C CYS A 115 21.38 0.51 -5.51
N THR A 116 22.58 1.06 -5.34
CA THR A 116 22.96 2.28 -6.06
C THR A 116 23.02 2.02 -7.58
N VAL A 117 22.99 3.08 -8.39
CA VAL A 117 23.04 3.00 -9.86
C VAL A 117 24.17 2.09 -10.35
N ASP A 118 25.39 2.26 -9.86
CA ASP A 118 26.55 1.48 -10.34
C ASP A 118 26.56 0.03 -9.83
N GLN A 119 25.99 -0.24 -8.64
CA GLN A 119 25.78 -1.61 -8.19
C GLN A 119 24.69 -2.31 -9.03
N MET A 120 23.60 -1.61 -9.37
CA MET A 120 22.53 -2.13 -10.24
C MET A 120 23.05 -2.43 -11.65
N VAL A 121 23.89 -1.53 -12.19
CA VAL A 121 24.64 -1.79 -13.43
C VAL A 121 25.47 -3.06 -13.29
N ALA A 122 26.28 -3.21 -12.24
CA ALA A 122 27.13 -4.39 -12.05
C ALA A 122 26.34 -5.71 -11.93
N GLN A 123 25.20 -5.71 -11.22
CA GLN A 123 24.33 -6.89 -11.09
C GLN A 123 23.73 -7.30 -12.44
N ILE A 124 23.16 -6.35 -13.19
CA ILE A 124 22.56 -6.63 -14.49
C ILE A 124 23.63 -6.99 -15.53
N ASP A 125 24.79 -6.34 -15.49
CA ASP A 125 25.95 -6.63 -16.32
C ASP A 125 26.48 -8.07 -16.11
N ALA A 126 26.54 -8.54 -14.86
CA ALA A 126 26.87 -9.93 -14.55
C ALA A 126 25.83 -10.92 -15.09
N LEU A 127 24.53 -10.57 -15.06
CA LEU A 127 23.47 -11.38 -15.68
C LEU A 127 23.56 -11.41 -17.21
N ILE A 128 23.82 -10.27 -17.86
CA ILE A 128 24.03 -10.20 -19.31
C ILE A 128 25.26 -11.05 -19.71
N GLN A 129 26.37 -10.97 -18.97
CA GLN A 129 27.58 -11.76 -19.27
C GLN A 129 27.41 -13.25 -19.01
N SER A 130 26.68 -13.65 -17.97
CA SER A 130 26.51 -15.06 -17.59
C SER A 130 25.43 -15.81 -18.39
N SER A 131 24.38 -15.12 -18.84
CA SER A 131 23.28 -15.69 -19.63
C SER A 131 23.36 -15.38 -21.14
N GLY A 132 24.01 -14.28 -21.51
CA GLY A 132 23.99 -13.70 -22.85
C GLY A 132 22.64 -13.11 -23.27
N ILE A 133 21.69 -12.91 -22.34
CA ILE A 133 20.40 -12.28 -22.60
C ILE A 133 20.58 -10.75 -22.69
N LYS A 134 19.99 -10.13 -23.72
CA LYS A 134 20.03 -8.68 -23.97
C LYS A 134 18.67 -8.06 -24.28
N THR A 135 17.60 -8.75 -23.91
CA THR A 135 16.25 -8.17 -23.83
C THR A 135 15.86 -8.20 -22.37
N LEU A 136 15.83 -7.03 -21.74
CA LEU A 136 15.44 -6.87 -20.35
C LEU A 136 14.02 -6.34 -20.29
N ASP A 137 13.22 -6.87 -19.38
CA ASP A 137 11.90 -6.36 -19.03
C ASP A 137 11.90 -5.89 -17.58
N PHE A 138 11.13 -4.86 -17.27
CA PHE A 138 10.93 -4.38 -15.91
C PHE A 138 9.45 -4.40 -15.64
N ASP A 139 9.01 -5.43 -14.91
CA ASP A 139 7.64 -5.58 -14.47
C ASP A 139 7.47 -4.75 -13.20
N VAL A 140 7.04 -3.50 -13.37
CA VAL A 140 6.99 -2.52 -12.29
C VAL A 140 5.58 -2.49 -11.73
N GLU A 141 5.45 -2.99 -10.50
CA GLU A 141 4.19 -3.30 -9.85
C GLU A 141 4.08 -2.64 -8.47
N GLY A 142 2.85 -2.57 -7.95
CA GLY A 142 2.53 -2.05 -6.62
C GLY A 142 3.21 -0.70 -6.32
N GLY A 143 3.85 -0.61 -5.15
CA GLY A 143 4.51 0.61 -4.70
C GLY A 143 5.79 1.01 -5.46
N ALA A 144 6.37 0.13 -6.29
CA ALA A 144 7.54 0.46 -7.09
C ALA A 144 7.21 1.45 -8.22
N VAL A 145 5.96 1.42 -8.72
CA VAL A 145 5.45 2.28 -9.81
C VAL A 145 5.48 3.76 -9.42
N GLY A 146 4.99 4.06 -8.21
CA GLY A 146 4.85 5.42 -7.70
C GLY A 146 6.14 6.07 -7.21
N ASN A 147 7.26 5.33 -7.14
CA ASN A 147 8.48 5.81 -6.52
C ASN A 147 9.44 6.41 -7.55
N THR A 148 9.43 7.75 -7.65
CA THR A 148 10.26 8.53 -8.58
C THR A 148 11.77 8.37 -8.35
N SER A 149 12.21 8.07 -7.12
CA SER A 149 13.62 7.77 -6.82
C SER A 149 14.04 6.43 -7.42
N LEU A 150 13.20 5.38 -7.30
CA LEU A 150 13.44 4.09 -7.94
C LEU A 150 13.46 4.22 -9.47
N ASN A 151 12.51 4.96 -10.04
CA ASN A 151 12.46 5.26 -11.48
C ASN A 151 13.75 5.95 -11.95
N SER A 152 14.30 6.87 -11.14
CA SER A 152 15.56 7.58 -11.44
C SER A 152 16.77 6.64 -11.41
N VAL A 153 16.89 5.78 -10.39
CA VAL A 153 17.98 4.80 -10.26
C VAL A 153 17.93 3.79 -11.42
N ARG A 154 16.77 3.20 -11.68
CA ARG A 154 16.53 2.26 -12.78
C ARG A 154 16.88 2.87 -14.13
N SER A 155 16.39 4.08 -14.41
CA SER A 155 16.63 4.78 -15.69
C SER A 155 18.10 5.13 -15.88
N ALA A 156 18.79 5.58 -14.84
CA ALA A 156 20.23 5.87 -14.90
C ALA A 156 21.08 4.61 -15.11
N ALA A 157 20.72 3.50 -14.46
CA ALA A 157 21.39 2.21 -14.65
C ALA A 157 21.19 1.67 -16.07
N LEU A 158 19.94 1.68 -16.57
CA LEU A 158 19.61 1.26 -17.93
C LEU A 158 20.29 2.13 -19.00
N LYS A 159 20.43 3.44 -18.75
CA LYS A 159 21.19 4.33 -19.63
C LYS A 159 22.68 3.95 -19.70
N LYS A 160 23.32 3.67 -18.56
CA LYS A 160 24.71 3.18 -18.51
C LYS A 160 24.86 1.84 -19.22
N LEU A 161 23.92 0.90 -19.01
CA LEU A 161 23.92 -0.42 -19.65
C LEU A 161 23.74 -0.33 -21.17
N GLN A 162 22.85 0.53 -21.69
CA GLN A 162 22.70 0.74 -23.14
C GLN A 162 23.90 1.46 -23.78
N SER A 163 24.69 2.22 -23.02
CA SER A 163 25.99 2.72 -23.49
C SER A 163 27.06 1.63 -23.55
N LYS A 164 26.97 0.57 -22.73
CA LYS A 164 27.86 -0.61 -22.80
C LYS A 164 27.41 -1.62 -23.86
N TYR A 165 26.10 -1.77 -24.05
CA TYR A 165 25.46 -2.74 -24.94
C TYR A 165 24.49 -2.02 -25.87
N SER A 166 24.96 -1.64 -27.06
CA SER A 166 24.19 -0.88 -28.04
C SER A 166 22.98 -1.63 -28.64
N ASP A 167 22.96 -2.96 -28.48
CA ASP A 167 21.90 -3.89 -28.86
C ASP A 167 20.96 -4.29 -27.70
N LEU A 168 21.12 -3.67 -26.52
CA LEU A 168 20.30 -3.96 -25.33
C LEU A 168 18.88 -3.37 -25.47
N LYS A 169 17.90 -4.27 -25.65
CA LYS A 169 16.47 -3.95 -25.59
C LYS A 169 16.01 -3.81 -24.14
N VAL A 170 15.09 -2.88 -23.91
CA VAL A 170 14.46 -2.59 -22.60
C VAL A 170 12.94 -2.50 -22.80
N SER A 171 12.17 -3.21 -21.98
CA SER A 171 10.73 -3.02 -21.87
C SER A 171 10.31 -2.69 -20.43
N PHE A 172 9.13 -2.09 -20.30
CA PHE A 172 8.44 -1.93 -19.03
C PHE A 172 7.09 -2.63 -19.12
N THR A 173 6.85 -3.58 -18.23
CA THR A 173 5.54 -4.21 -18.03
C THR A 173 4.82 -3.47 -16.91
N LEU A 174 3.59 -3.04 -17.19
CA LEU A 174 2.87 -2.04 -16.39
C LEU A 174 1.36 -2.31 -16.36
N ALA A 175 0.74 -2.05 -15.21
CA ALA A 175 -0.71 -2.11 -15.02
C ALA A 175 -1.44 -1.09 -15.92
N VAL A 176 -2.51 -1.55 -16.58
CA VAL A 176 -3.36 -0.76 -17.49
C VAL A 176 -4.85 -0.95 -17.17
N ALA A 177 -5.64 0.09 -17.33
CA ALA A 177 -7.11 0.02 -17.28
C ALA A 177 -7.74 0.20 -18.67
N PRO A 178 -8.82 -0.53 -19.02
CA PRO A 178 -9.67 -0.17 -20.16
C PRO A 178 -10.48 1.12 -19.85
N PRO A 179 -10.83 1.93 -20.87
CA PRO A 179 -11.80 3.00 -20.70
C PRO A 179 -13.17 2.45 -20.27
N VAL A 180 -13.88 3.17 -19.40
CA VAL A 180 -15.20 2.79 -18.88
C VAL A 180 -16.10 4.03 -18.71
N THR A 181 -17.35 3.91 -19.17
CA THR A 181 -18.36 4.97 -19.01
C THR A 181 -19.45 4.53 -18.04
N TYR A 182 -19.81 5.44 -17.16
CA TYR A 182 -20.94 5.39 -16.23
C TYR A 182 -21.91 6.54 -16.54
N SER A 183 -23.11 6.50 -15.97
CA SER A 183 -24.11 7.57 -16.11
C SER A 183 -23.67 8.93 -15.57
N TRP A 184 -22.62 8.97 -14.75
CA TRP A 184 -22.04 10.16 -14.12
C TRP A 184 -20.70 10.61 -14.73
N GLY A 185 -20.15 9.89 -15.71
CA GLY A 185 -18.89 10.27 -16.38
C GLY A 185 -18.17 9.13 -17.08
N THR A 186 -17.12 9.46 -17.84
CA THR A 186 -16.23 8.49 -18.48
C THR A 186 -14.85 8.55 -17.82
N ASP A 187 -14.43 7.43 -17.25
CA ASP A 187 -13.02 7.19 -16.94
C ASP A 187 -12.34 6.72 -18.24
N ALA A 188 -11.37 7.50 -18.71
CA ALA A 188 -10.71 7.24 -19.98
C ALA A 188 -9.67 6.10 -19.91
N GLY A 189 -9.34 5.61 -18.71
CA GLY A 189 -8.39 4.51 -18.51
C GLY A 189 -7.00 4.75 -19.11
N GLY A 190 -6.29 3.64 -19.36
CA GLY A 190 -4.92 3.58 -19.83
C GLY A 190 -3.92 3.26 -18.72
N LEU A 191 -2.67 3.66 -18.91
CA LEU A 191 -1.67 3.70 -17.85
C LEU A 191 -2.06 4.74 -16.80
N SER A 192 -1.81 4.43 -15.52
CA SER A 192 -1.88 5.43 -14.45
C SER A 192 -0.82 6.52 -14.65
N ALA A 193 -0.99 7.69 -14.01
CA ALA A 193 0.02 8.75 -14.05
C ALA A 193 1.38 8.29 -13.51
N ALA A 194 1.40 7.39 -12.52
CA ALA A 194 2.62 6.80 -11.99
C ALA A 194 3.25 5.80 -13.00
N SER A 195 2.43 4.93 -13.62
CA SER A 195 2.89 3.98 -14.65
C SER A 195 3.48 4.72 -15.86
N LEU A 196 2.86 5.83 -16.28
CA LEU A 196 3.39 6.69 -17.35
C LEU A 196 4.69 7.39 -16.93
N ALA A 197 4.84 7.78 -15.65
CA ALA A 197 6.07 8.36 -15.12
C ALA A 197 7.26 7.39 -15.11
N VAL A 198 7.04 6.06 -15.07
CA VAL A 198 8.10 5.06 -15.29
C VAL A 198 8.71 5.20 -16.69
N VAL A 199 7.85 5.23 -17.72
CA VAL A 199 8.27 5.31 -19.13
C VAL A 199 8.87 6.68 -19.44
N ASP A 200 8.24 7.75 -18.98
CA ASP A 200 8.71 9.14 -19.12
C ASP A 200 10.09 9.37 -18.46
N SER A 201 10.32 8.82 -17.26
CA SER A 201 11.62 8.85 -16.59
C SER A 201 12.72 8.18 -17.43
N ALA A 202 12.43 7.01 -18.01
CA ALA A 202 13.38 6.29 -18.85
C ALA A 202 13.70 7.06 -20.15
N VAL A 203 12.68 7.57 -20.84
CA VAL A 203 12.86 8.36 -22.08
C VAL A 203 13.60 9.67 -21.80
N LYS A 204 13.32 10.37 -20.69
CA LYS A 204 14.05 11.59 -20.28
C LYS A 204 15.50 11.33 -19.87
N ALA A 205 15.81 10.16 -19.30
CA ALA A 205 17.19 9.70 -19.10
C ALA A 205 17.89 9.28 -20.43
N GLY A 206 17.17 9.31 -21.56
CA GLY A 206 17.67 8.91 -22.87
C GLY A 206 17.83 7.40 -23.03
N VAL A 207 17.09 6.60 -22.26
CA VAL A 207 16.97 5.14 -22.46
C VAL A 207 16.15 4.91 -23.73
N LYS A 208 16.66 4.07 -24.64
CA LYS A 208 15.92 3.57 -25.79
C LYS A 208 14.95 2.49 -25.30
N VAL A 209 13.76 2.91 -24.88
CA VAL A 209 12.65 2.00 -24.57
C VAL A 209 12.23 1.29 -25.87
N SER A 210 12.15 -0.04 -25.82
CA SER A 210 11.80 -0.88 -26.97
C SER A 210 10.37 -1.41 -26.92
N ARG A 211 9.78 -1.60 -25.73
CA ARG A 211 8.34 -1.86 -25.55
C ARG A 211 7.80 -1.19 -24.28
N VAL A 212 6.54 -0.76 -24.34
CA VAL A 212 5.65 -0.49 -23.20
C VAL A 212 4.64 -1.63 -23.21
N ASN A 213 4.89 -2.63 -22.36
CA ASN A 213 4.10 -3.85 -22.27
C ASN A 213 2.98 -3.68 -21.23
N LEU A 214 1.79 -4.19 -21.54
CA LEU A 214 0.58 -3.91 -20.79
C LEU A 214 0.09 -5.17 -20.08
N MET A 215 -0.02 -5.10 -18.75
CA MET A 215 -0.71 -6.12 -17.95
C MET A 215 -2.22 -5.97 -18.16
N ALA A 216 -2.71 -6.63 -19.19
CA ALA A 216 -4.08 -6.60 -19.66
C ALA A 216 -4.95 -7.62 -18.89
N MET A 217 -4.94 -7.50 -17.56
CA MET A 217 -5.50 -8.46 -16.61
C MET A 217 -6.03 -7.73 -15.36
N ASP A 218 -6.79 -8.48 -14.55
CA ASP A 218 -7.26 -8.12 -13.20
C ASP A 218 -7.77 -6.67 -13.05
N TYR A 219 -8.65 -6.29 -13.97
CA TYR A 219 -9.19 -4.94 -14.07
C TYR A 219 -10.14 -4.58 -12.92
N GLY A 220 -10.74 -5.59 -12.28
CA GLY A 220 -11.74 -5.46 -11.24
C GLY A 220 -13.11 -5.02 -11.78
N ASN A 221 -14.12 -5.12 -10.91
CA ASN A 221 -15.52 -4.81 -11.27
C ASN A 221 -15.72 -3.35 -11.74
N TYR A 222 -14.88 -2.41 -11.30
CA TYR A 222 -14.98 -1.00 -11.70
C TYR A 222 -14.59 -0.76 -13.16
N TYR A 223 -13.49 -1.36 -13.64
CA TYR A 223 -13.05 -1.17 -15.03
C TYR A 223 -13.71 -2.17 -15.98
N THR A 224 -14.07 -3.38 -15.55
CA THR A 224 -14.94 -4.26 -16.36
C THR A 224 -16.35 -3.66 -16.50
N ASN A 225 -16.96 -3.17 -15.42
CA ASN A 225 -18.34 -2.67 -15.37
C ASN A 225 -19.34 -3.65 -16.03
N GLY A 226 -19.27 -4.91 -15.60
CA GLY A 226 -20.08 -6.00 -16.14
C GLY A 226 -19.68 -6.51 -17.54
N ARG A 227 -18.72 -5.86 -18.23
CA ARG A 227 -18.21 -6.34 -19.53
C ARG A 227 -17.32 -7.57 -19.34
N THR A 228 -17.75 -8.71 -19.88
CA THR A 228 -17.02 -9.99 -19.80
C THR A 228 -16.04 -10.24 -20.96
N ASP A 229 -16.06 -9.41 -22.00
CA ASP A 229 -15.22 -9.53 -23.19
C ASP A 229 -13.81 -8.96 -22.95
N LEU A 230 -13.01 -9.68 -22.17
CA LEU A 230 -11.65 -9.23 -21.82
C LEU A 230 -10.73 -9.06 -23.03
N GLY A 231 -11.01 -9.76 -24.14
CA GLY A 231 -10.30 -9.56 -25.40
C GLY A 231 -10.53 -8.17 -25.96
N GLN A 232 -11.75 -7.63 -25.84
CA GLN A 232 -12.04 -6.23 -26.17
C GLN A 232 -11.42 -5.27 -25.16
N LEU A 233 -11.53 -5.54 -23.85
CA LEU A 233 -10.94 -4.66 -22.83
C LEU A 233 -9.42 -4.50 -22.99
N ALA A 234 -8.70 -5.57 -23.31
CA ALA A 234 -7.28 -5.53 -23.63
C ALA A 234 -6.96 -4.66 -24.86
N ILE A 235 -7.81 -4.70 -25.88
CA ILE A 235 -7.69 -3.88 -27.11
C ILE A 235 -8.01 -2.41 -26.84
N ASP A 236 -9.04 -2.12 -26.05
CA ASP A 236 -9.45 -0.77 -25.69
C ASP A 236 -8.34 -0.10 -24.82
N ALA A 237 -7.80 -0.85 -23.86
CA ALA A 237 -6.65 -0.44 -23.05
C ALA A 237 -5.39 -0.19 -23.91
N ALA A 238 -5.06 -1.09 -24.85
CA ALA A 238 -3.90 -0.91 -25.73
C ALA A 238 -4.03 0.31 -26.65
N THR A 239 -5.21 0.52 -27.24
CA THR A 239 -5.57 1.71 -28.03
C THR A 239 -5.36 3.00 -27.23
N ARG A 240 -5.84 3.00 -25.98
CA ARG A 240 -5.71 4.12 -25.05
C ARG A 240 -4.26 4.41 -24.66
N VAL A 241 -3.43 3.40 -24.39
CA VAL A 241 -2.02 3.63 -24.03
C VAL A 241 -1.22 4.17 -25.21
N ARG A 242 -1.42 3.65 -26.43
CA ARG A 242 -0.82 4.21 -27.66
C ARG A 242 -1.06 5.72 -27.76
N GLU A 243 -2.25 6.19 -27.40
CA GLU A 243 -2.57 7.63 -27.37
C GLU A 243 -1.85 8.37 -26.24
N GLN A 244 -1.81 7.80 -25.02
CA GLN A 244 -1.11 8.39 -23.88
C GLN A 244 0.42 8.49 -24.05
N ILE A 245 1.06 7.54 -24.74
CA ILE A 245 2.53 7.54 -24.90
C ILE A 245 3.00 8.39 -26.09
N ARG A 246 2.13 8.80 -27.01
CA ARG A 246 2.46 9.65 -28.16
C ARG A 246 3.22 10.94 -27.81
N PRO A 247 2.89 11.69 -26.73
CA PRO A 247 3.65 12.88 -26.33
C PRO A 247 5.04 12.53 -25.76
N VAL A 248 5.21 11.34 -25.18
CA VAL A 248 6.50 10.85 -24.65
C VAL A 248 7.42 10.43 -25.80
N PHE A 249 6.88 9.74 -26.81
CA PHE A 249 7.58 9.32 -28.03
C PHE A 249 7.29 10.29 -29.20
N ALA A 250 7.50 11.58 -28.96
CA ALA A 250 7.24 12.62 -29.95
C ALA A 250 7.99 12.35 -31.27
N GLY A 251 7.28 12.45 -32.40
CA GLY A 251 7.80 12.16 -33.75
C GLY A 251 7.67 10.70 -34.21
N TYR A 252 7.18 9.79 -33.37
CA TYR A 252 6.89 8.41 -33.80
C TYR A 252 5.57 8.36 -34.60
N SER A 253 5.58 7.59 -35.70
CA SER A 253 4.38 7.28 -36.50
C SER A 253 3.48 6.22 -35.84
N GLU A 254 2.23 6.06 -36.31
CA GLU A 254 1.31 5.03 -35.79
C GLU A 254 1.93 3.64 -35.73
N ALA A 255 2.64 3.22 -36.78
CA ALA A 255 3.27 1.90 -36.83
C ALA A 255 4.40 1.75 -35.80
N GLN A 256 5.13 2.82 -35.49
CA GLN A 256 6.17 2.81 -34.46
C GLN A 256 5.57 2.89 -33.05
N LEU A 257 4.44 3.58 -32.86
CA LEU A 257 3.70 3.58 -31.60
C LEU A 257 3.06 2.21 -31.33
N TRP A 258 2.59 1.48 -32.36
CA TRP A 258 2.14 0.10 -32.21
C TRP A 258 3.29 -0.88 -32.00
N ASP A 259 4.43 -0.74 -32.68
CA ASP A 259 5.63 -1.55 -32.37
C ASP A 259 6.12 -1.30 -30.93
N LEU A 260 5.91 -0.11 -30.37
CA LEU A 260 6.16 0.13 -28.94
C LEU A 260 5.18 -0.62 -28.01
N ILE A 261 3.95 -0.93 -28.39
CA ILE A 261 3.01 -1.64 -27.50
C ILE A 261 3.36 -3.12 -27.37
N GLY A 262 3.34 -3.62 -26.13
CA GLY A 262 3.17 -5.05 -25.82
C GLY A 262 1.82 -5.30 -25.14
N ILE A 263 1.20 -6.46 -25.36
CA ILE A 263 -0.04 -6.86 -24.66
C ILE A 263 0.19 -8.20 -23.96
N THR A 264 -0.05 -8.23 -22.65
CA THR A 264 0.11 -9.39 -21.77
C THR A 264 -1.18 -9.59 -20.95
N PRO A 265 -2.15 -10.40 -21.42
CA PRO A 265 -3.26 -10.82 -20.60
C PRO A 265 -2.86 -11.98 -19.69
N MET A 266 -3.54 -12.13 -18.56
CA MET A 266 -3.59 -13.39 -17.84
C MET A 266 -4.54 -14.33 -18.61
N ILE A 267 -4.15 -15.61 -18.81
CA ILE A 267 -4.93 -16.53 -19.65
C ILE A 267 -5.89 -17.40 -18.84
N GLY A 268 -7.10 -17.57 -19.35
CA GLY A 268 -8.17 -18.28 -18.64
C GLY A 268 -8.68 -17.49 -17.44
N ILE A 269 -8.84 -18.13 -16.30
CA ILE A 269 -9.35 -17.48 -15.08
C ILE A 269 -8.24 -16.59 -14.48
N ASN A 270 -8.57 -15.32 -14.25
CA ASN A 270 -7.72 -14.33 -13.57
C ASN A 270 -7.87 -14.45 -12.03
N ASP A 271 -7.11 -13.68 -11.26
CA ASP A 271 -7.26 -13.64 -9.79
C ASP A 271 -8.60 -13.01 -9.38
N VAL A 272 -9.09 -12.04 -10.17
CA VAL A 272 -10.50 -11.65 -10.19
C VAL A 272 -11.32 -12.76 -10.84
N ALA A 273 -11.90 -13.68 -10.05
CA ALA A 273 -12.56 -14.89 -10.54
C ALA A 273 -13.76 -14.71 -11.51
N SER A 274 -14.29 -13.50 -11.68
CA SER A 274 -15.29 -13.17 -12.72
C SER A 274 -14.68 -12.79 -14.07
N GLU A 275 -13.36 -12.52 -14.10
CA GLU A 275 -12.59 -12.19 -15.29
C GLU A 275 -12.00 -13.48 -15.88
N ILE A 276 -12.48 -13.83 -17.08
CA ILE A 276 -12.10 -15.05 -17.77
C ILE A 276 -11.62 -14.71 -19.19
N PHE A 277 -10.32 -14.74 -19.41
CA PHE A 277 -9.68 -14.52 -20.70
C PHE A 277 -9.74 -15.81 -21.55
N THR A 278 -10.82 -15.94 -22.31
CA THR A 278 -11.08 -17.15 -23.10
C THR A 278 -10.13 -17.32 -24.29
N VAL A 279 -10.10 -18.54 -24.84
CA VAL A 279 -9.42 -18.87 -26.12
C VAL A 279 -9.90 -17.95 -27.27
N ALA A 280 -11.17 -17.53 -27.27
CA ALA A 280 -11.69 -16.57 -28.25
C ALA A 280 -11.20 -15.12 -28.00
N HIS A 281 -11.00 -14.73 -26.74
CA HIS A 281 -10.38 -13.43 -26.40
C HIS A 281 -8.91 -13.39 -26.88
N ALA A 282 -8.19 -14.51 -26.75
CA ALA A 282 -6.82 -14.64 -27.28
C ALA A 282 -6.77 -14.48 -28.80
N GLN A 283 -7.67 -15.14 -29.54
CA GLN A 283 -7.75 -15.00 -31.00
C GLN A 283 -8.02 -13.55 -31.41
N LYS A 284 -8.96 -12.88 -30.73
CA LYS A 284 -9.27 -11.45 -30.99
C LYS A 284 -8.04 -10.55 -30.78
N VAL A 285 -7.29 -10.75 -29.69
CA VAL A 285 -6.06 -9.98 -29.40
C VAL A 285 -4.95 -10.31 -30.41
N ALA A 286 -4.83 -11.57 -30.84
CA ALA A 286 -3.87 -12.00 -31.87
C ALA A 286 -4.16 -11.33 -33.22
N ASP A 287 -5.41 -11.33 -33.67
CA ASP A 287 -5.83 -10.69 -34.92
C ASP A 287 -5.68 -9.16 -34.87
N PHE A 288 -6.00 -8.54 -33.72
CA PHE A 288 -5.75 -7.12 -33.49
C PHE A 288 -4.26 -6.77 -33.57
N ALA A 289 -3.40 -7.55 -32.91
CA ALA A 289 -1.96 -7.35 -32.91
C ALA A 289 -1.38 -7.45 -34.32
N LYS A 290 -1.75 -8.51 -35.05
CA LYS A 290 -1.36 -8.75 -36.45
C LYS A 290 -1.84 -7.65 -37.40
N LYS A 291 -3.04 -7.09 -37.16
CA LYS A 291 -3.61 -6.01 -37.98
C LYS A 291 -2.89 -4.66 -37.77
N ASN A 292 -2.49 -4.34 -36.54
CA ASN A 292 -1.95 -3.03 -36.19
C ASN A 292 -0.41 -2.97 -36.13
N GLY A 293 0.27 -4.12 -36.12
CA GLY A 293 1.72 -4.19 -35.93
C GLY A 293 2.13 -4.02 -34.47
N VAL A 294 1.35 -4.56 -33.53
CA VAL A 294 1.70 -4.56 -32.10
C VAL A 294 3.03 -5.29 -31.91
N GLY A 295 4.00 -4.67 -31.23
CA GLY A 295 5.37 -5.16 -31.22
C GLY A 295 5.66 -6.37 -30.33
N LEU A 296 4.80 -6.68 -29.36
CA LEU A 296 4.91 -7.84 -28.47
C LEU A 296 3.52 -8.39 -28.10
N LEU A 297 3.36 -9.71 -28.15
CA LEU A 297 2.37 -10.43 -27.35
C LEU A 297 3.07 -11.30 -26.32
N SER A 298 2.58 -11.28 -25.09
CA SER A 298 2.95 -12.22 -24.04
C SER A 298 1.67 -12.71 -23.37
N TYR A 299 1.79 -13.47 -22.30
CA TYR A 299 0.68 -13.76 -21.38
C TYR A 299 1.22 -14.32 -20.05
N TRP A 300 0.38 -14.22 -19.02
CA TRP A 300 0.59 -14.88 -17.73
C TRP A 300 -0.25 -16.18 -17.67
N ALA A 301 0.34 -17.36 -17.86
CA ALA A 301 1.75 -17.68 -18.13
C ALA A 301 1.87 -19.00 -18.89
N LEU A 302 3.07 -19.33 -19.39
CA LEU A 302 3.31 -20.54 -20.20
C LEU A 302 3.02 -21.84 -19.44
N GLN A 303 3.42 -21.93 -18.17
CA GLN A 303 3.21 -23.13 -17.35
C GLN A 303 1.73 -23.35 -16.94
N ARG A 304 0.83 -22.40 -17.21
CA ARG A 304 -0.62 -22.57 -17.01
C ARG A 304 -1.44 -22.69 -18.30
N ASP A 305 -0.80 -22.70 -19.47
CA ASP A 305 -1.43 -23.06 -20.76
C ASP A 305 -1.60 -24.60 -20.87
N GLN A 306 -2.23 -25.22 -19.86
CA GLN A 306 -2.47 -26.66 -19.73
C GLN A 306 -3.97 -26.93 -19.64
N ALA A 307 -4.45 -27.94 -20.36
CA ALA A 307 -5.84 -28.37 -20.30
C ALA A 307 -6.15 -29.03 -18.95
N GLY A 308 -7.17 -28.52 -18.26
CA GLY A 308 -7.58 -29.04 -16.96
C GLY A 308 -8.31 -28.01 -16.12
N LYS A 309 -8.48 -28.34 -14.84
CA LYS A 309 -9.06 -27.47 -13.80
C LYS A 309 -8.36 -27.79 -12.48
N GLY A 310 -8.02 -26.76 -11.72
CA GLY A 310 -7.30 -26.88 -10.46
C GLY A 310 -6.79 -25.52 -10.01
N GLU A 311 -5.64 -25.51 -9.35
CA GLU A 311 -4.93 -24.30 -8.94
C GLU A 311 -4.58 -23.40 -10.16
N LEU A 312 -4.79 -22.09 -10.03
CA LEU A 312 -4.57 -21.15 -11.14
C LEU A 312 -3.11 -21.11 -11.61
N ALA A 313 -2.14 -21.34 -10.71
CA ALA A 313 -0.72 -21.45 -11.08
C ALA A 313 -0.42 -22.60 -12.06
N ILE A 314 -1.27 -23.63 -12.12
CA ILE A 314 -1.08 -24.83 -12.94
C ILE A 314 -2.03 -24.83 -14.16
N TYR A 315 -3.23 -24.25 -14.03
CA TYR A 315 -4.26 -24.30 -15.08
C TYR A 315 -4.85 -22.92 -15.40
N SER A 316 -5.05 -22.63 -16.69
CA SER A 316 -5.92 -21.54 -17.14
C SER A 316 -7.39 -21.81 -16.82
N GLY A 317 -7.79 -23.09 -16.80
CA GLY A 317 -9.16 -23.54 -16.54
C GLY A 317 -10.11 -23.47 -17.75
N VAL A 318 -9.65 -23.00 -18.93
CA VAL A 318 -10.52 -22.77 -20.11
C VAL A 318 -10.04 -23.40 -21.42
N ASN A 319 -8.77 -23.76 -21.55
CA ASN A 319 -8.25 -24.39 -22.77
C ASN A 319 -8.61 -25.88 -22.84
N SER A 320 -8.91 -26.35 -24.05
CA SER A 320 -9.28 -27.74 -24.35
C SER A 320 -8.08 -28.65 -24.66
N SER A 321 -6.90 -28.06 -24.87
CA SER A 321 -5.63 -28.75 -25.11
C SER A 321 -4.47 -27.91 -24.56
N ASP A 322 -3.36 -28.55 -24.22
CA ASP A 322 -2.14 -27.86 -23.82
C ASP A 322 -1.64 -26.94 -24.94
N PHE A 323 -0.99 -25.84 -24.55
CA PHE A 323 -0.40 -24.83 -25.43
C PHE A 323 -1.38 -24.18 -26.41
N GLN A 324 -2.67 -24.09 -26.06
CA GLN A 324 -3.69 -23.53 -26.95
C GLN A 324 -3.54 -22.00 -27.09
N PHE A 325 -3.19 -21.29 -26.02
CA PHE A 325 -2.90 -19.86 -26.07
C PHE A 325 -1.58 -19.58 -26.81
N TRP A 326 -0.54 -20.40 -26.59
CA TRP A 326 0.70 -20.39 -27.38
C TRP A 326 0.42 -20.58 -28.88
N ASN A 327 -0.40 -21.58 -29.24
CA ASN A 327 -0.71 -21.92 -30.63
C ASN A 327 -1.46 -20.80 -31.36
N ILE A 328 -2.34 -20.08 -30.66
CA ILE A 328 -3.03 -18.89 -31.18
C ILE A 328 -2.03 -17.73 -31.34
N PHE A 329 -1.35 -17.34 -30.26
CA PHE A 329 -0.52 -16.15 -30.30
C PHE A 329 0.69 -16.31 -31.22
N LYS A 330 1.33 -17.48 -31.32
CA LYS A 330 2.46 -17.69 -32.25
C LYS A 330 2.08 -17.54 -33.73
N ALA A 331 0.80 -17.71 -34.09
CA ALA A 331 0.33 -17.62 -35.47
C ALA A 331 0.35 -16.19 -36.05
N VAL A 332 0.49 -15.14 -35.22
CA VAL A 332 0.64 -13.75 -35.71
C VAL A 332 1.94 -13.57 -36.51
N ARG A 333 2.98 -14.34 -36.16
CA ARG A 333 4.36 -14.20 -36.68
C ARG A 333 4.50 -14.51 -38.17
N SER A 334 3.56 -15.24 -38.76
CA SER A 334 3.60 -15.71 -40.15
C SER A 334 3.02 -14.71 -41.17
N GLY A 335 2.70 -13.47 -40.76
CA GLY A 335 2.03 -12.47 -41.59
C GLY A 335 2.96 -11.68 -42.51
N VAL A 336 3.27 -12.20 -43.71
CA VAL A 336 3.72 -11.34 -44.83
C VAL A 336 2.52 -10.53 -45.34
N VAL A 337 2.66 -9.21 -45.42
CA VAL A 337 1.60 -8.32 -45.92
C VAL A 337 1.55 -8.40 -47.45
N VAL A 338 0.48 -9.00 -47.98
CA VAL A 338 0.22 -9.06 -49.43
C VAL A 338 -0.41 -7.74 -49.89
N THR A 339 0.20 -7.08 -50.88
CA THR A 339 -0.33 -5.88 -51.54
C THR A 339 -0.40 -6.12 -53.06
N PRO A 340 -1.47 -5.73 -53.78
CA PRO A 340 -1.62 -6.02 -55.21
C PRO A 340 -0.58 -5.36 -56.14
N THR A 341 -0.38 -5.96 -57.31
CA THR A 341 0.76 -5.76 -58.23
C THR A 341 0.56 -4.67 -59.28
N VAL A 342 1.61 -3.86 -59.57
CA VAL A 342 1.91 -3.30 -60.90
C VAL A 342 3.45 -3.28 -61.13
N THR A 343 3.90 -3.41 -62.38
CA THR A 343 5.32 -3.50 -62.87
C THR A 343 5.31 -2.96 -64.33
N PRO A 344 6.34 -2.31 -64.96
CA PRO A 344 7.79 -2.66 -64.95
C PRO A 344 8.83 -1.46 -65.04
N LYS A 345 10.11 -1.57 -64.59
CA LYS A 345 11.41 -1.90 -65.31
C LYS A 345 12.02 -0.79 -66.22
N PRO A 346 13.37 -0.58 -66.41
CA PRO A 346 14.61 -0.91 -65.63
C PRO A 346 15.68 0.26 -65.52
N SER A 347 16.92 -0.08 -65.10
CA SER A 347 18.24 0.63 -65.27
C SER A 347 18.60 1.79 -64.31
N ALA A 348 19.87 2.02 -63.90
CA ALA A 348 21.14 1.29 -64.12
C ALA A 348 22.20 1.53 -62.98
N THR A 349 23.20 0.64 -62.88
CA THR A 349 24.48 0.76 -62.10
C THR A 349 25.49 1.70 -62.81
N PRO A 350 26.64 2.18 -62.22
CA PRO A 350 27.52 1.65 -61.15
C PRO A 350 27.52 2.57 -59.88
N THR A 351 28.52 2.81 -58.99
CA THR A 351 29.99 2.52 -58.87
C THR A 351 30.43 2.51 -57.37
N VAL A 352 31.74 2.42 -57.05
CA VAL A 352 32.31 2.24 -55.69
C VAL A 352 33.61 3.04 -55.46
N ALA A 353 33.98 3.27 -54.18
CA ALA A 353 35.31 3.61 -53.59
C ALA A 353 35.65 5.10 -53.31
N PRO A 354 36.63 5.43 -52.41
CA PRO A 354 37.25 4.67 -51.31
C PRO A 354 37.32 5.40 -49.93
N THR A 355 37.83 4.71 -48.90
CA THR A 355 38.11 5.22 -47.53
C THR A 355 39.52 5.80 -47.36
N PRO A 356 39.75 6.71 -46.38
CA PRO A 356 41.03 6.76 -45.66
C PRO A 356 40.90 6.87 -44.11
N LYS A 357 42.03 6.70 -43.40
CA LYS A 357 42.22 6.71 -41.93
C LYS A 357 43.67 7.20 -41.61
N PRO A 358 44.08 7.34 -40.33
CA PRO A 358 44.04 8.50 -39.45
C PRO A 358 45.38 9.30 -39.36
N SER A 359 45.42 10.36 -38.54
CA SER A 359 46.66 10.92 -37.95
C SER A 359 46.38 11.56 -36.57
N ALA A 360 47.39 11.99 -35.80
CA ALA A 360 47.26 12.33 -34.37
C ALA A 360 48.30 13.34 -33.80
N THR A 361 48.02 13.88 -32.59
CA THR A 361 48.99 14.50 -31.63
C THR A 361 49.49 15.93 -32.03
N PRO A 362 49.97 16.85 -31.13
CA PRO A 362 50.21 16.83 -29.66
C PRO A 362 49.63 17.98 -28.76
N THR A 363 49.73 17.77 -27.43
CA THR A 363 50.10 18.72 -26.32
C THR A 363 49.34 20.03 -26.02
N ALA A 364 48.87 20.17 -24.76
CA ALA A 364 49.18 21.28 -23.82
C ALA A 364 48.66 21.02 -22.38
N THR A 365 49.35 21.55 -21.36
CA THR A 365 48.95 21.51 -19.92
C THR A 365 49.16 22.88 -19.28
N PRO A 366 48.26 23.32 -18.37
CA PRO A 366 48.67 24.20 -17.27
C PRO A 366 48.16 23.74 -15.88
N THR A 367 48.83 24.22 -14.82
CA THR A 367 48.67 23.76 -13.42
C THR A 367 48.22 24.91 -12.52
N ILE A 368 47.24 24.71 -11.62
CA ILE A 368 47.00 25.62 -10.48
C ILE A 368 46.83 24.89 -9.13
N LYS A 369 47.66 25.35 -8.19
CA LYS A 369 47.76 25.23 -6.73
C LYS A 369 46.49 24.84 -5.90
N PRO A 370 46.64 24.01 -4.83
CA PRO A 370 45.58 23.75 -3.84
C PRO A 370 45.46 24.86 -2.76
N THR A 371 44.33 24.93 -2.06
CA THR A 371 44.09 25.82 -0.91
C THR A 371 43.57 25.02 0.29
N ILE A 372 43.94 25.45 1.51
CA ILE A 372 43.75 24.72 2.77
C ILE A 372 42.44 25.13 3.47
N ALA A 373 41.73 24.16 4.06
CA ALA A 373 40.58 24.38 4.94
C ALA A 373 41.02 24.52 6.42
N PRO A 374 40.30 25.28 7.26
CA PRO A 374 40.76 25.64 8.60
C PRO A 374 40.76 24.47 9.60
N SER A 375 41.66 24.56 10.58
CA SER A 375 41.79 23.61 11.68
C SER A 375 40.69 23.79 12.74
N VAL A 376 40.24 22.67 13.33
CA VAL A 376 39.49 22.66 14.60
C VAL A 376 40.32 21.93 15.66
N THR A 377 40.56 22.59 16.78
CA THR A 377 41.43 22.10 17.86
C THR A 377 40.75 20.97 18.66
N PRO A 378 41.41 19.83 18.91
CA PRO A 378 40.86 18.80 19.78
C PRO A 378 40.93 19.22 21.26
N THR A 379 39.79 19.26 21.94
CA THR A 379 39.73 19.39 23.40
C THR A 379 39.86 18.00 24.04
N ALA A 380 40.72 17.85 25.05
CA ALA A 380 41.00 16.55 25.66
C ALA A 380 39.85 16.03 26.54
N VAL A 381 39.47 14.77 26.36
CA VAL A 381 38.45 14.07 27.17
C VAL A 381 39.16 13.24 28.25
N ASN A 382 39.21 13.74 29.48
CA ASN A 382 40.11 13.18 30.51
C ASN A 382 39.50 13.16 31.94
N ASN A 383 38.21 12.82 32.07
CA ASN A 383 37.50 12.77 33.38
C ASN A 383 36.46 11.61 33.49
N CYS A 384 36.58 10.55 32.69
CA CYS A 384 35.60 9.46 32.65
C CYS A 384 35.89 8.38 33.72
N LYS A 385 34.99 8.26 34.72
CA LYS A 385 35.13 7.33 35.87
C LYS A 385 35.17 5.86 35.42
N PRO A 386 35.83 4.93 36.13
CA PRO A 386 35.74 3.51 35.82
C PRO A 386 34.28 3.01 35.76
N TRP A 387 33.96 2.12 34.82
CA TRP A 387 32.65 1.48 34.75
C TRP A 387 32.47 0.41 35.83
N ASP A 388 31.32 0.44 36.50
CA ASP A 388 30.89 -0.46 37.57
C ASP A 388 29.50 -1.02 37.21
N ALA A 389 29.36 -2.35 37.21
CA ALA A 389 28.11 -3.03 36.87
C ALA A 389 26.96 -2.74 37.86
N THR A 390 27.28 -2.39 39.11
CA THR A 390 26.30 -2.10 40.17
C THR A 390 25.86 -0.64 40.15
N ALA A 391 26.65 0.26 39.56
CA ALA A 391 26.35 1.68 39.42
C ALA A 391 25.29 1.94 38.35
N THR A 392 24.58 3.06 38.50
CA THR A 392 23.55 3.54 37.56
C THR A 392 24.10 4.76 36.86
N TYR A 393 23.92 4.84 35.54
CA TYR A 393 24.44 5.91 34.69
C TYR A 393 23.31 6.60 33.93
N LEU A 394 23.40 7.92 33.79
CA LEU A 394 22.46 8.75 33.04
C LEU A 394 22.98 9.10 31.64
N GLY A 395 22.05 9.35 30.71
CA GLY A 395 22.39 9.73 29.33
C GLY A 395 23.27 10.97 29.29
N GLY A 396 24.48 10.83 28.73
CA GLY A 396 25.51 11.86 28.72
C GLY A 396 26.71 11.62 29.65
N GLU A 397 26.59 10.76 30.66
CA GLU A 397 27.71 10.45 31.56
C GLU A 397 28.80 9.60 30.87
N CYS A 398 30.06 9.81 31.25
CA CYS A 398 31.21 9.15 30.63
C CYS A 398 31.92 8.19 31.58
N VAL A 399 32.19 6.97 31.09
CA VAL A 399 32.91 5.92 31.81
C VAL A 399 34.16 5.46 31.05
N SER A 400 35.09 4.83 31.78
CA SER A 400 36.26 4.14 31.23
C SER A 400 36.20 2.64 31.51
N HIS A 401 36.52 1.83 30.50
CA HIS A 401 36.49 0.37 30.58
C HIS A 401 37.49 -0.21 29.56
N ASN A 402 38.33 -1.17 29.97
CA ASN A 402 39.34 -1.83 29.13
C ASN A 402 40.24 -0.86 28.30
N GLY A 403 40.63 0.27 28.89
CA GLY A 403 41.48 1.29 28.23
C GLY A 403 40.78 2.20 27.22
N GLN A 404 39.47 2.01 27.01
CA GLN A 404 38.62 2.87 26.18
C GLN A 404 37.66 3.69 27.03
N THR A 405 37.19 4.80 26.48
CA THR A 405 36.17 5.68 27.07
C THR A 405 34.86 5.58 26.31
N PHE A 406 33.74 5.66 27.03
CA PHE A 406 32.40 5.48 26.50
C PHE A 406 31.43 6.49 27.14
N LYS A 407 30.46 6.98 26.38
CA LYS A 407 29.35 7.79 26.91
C LYS A 407 28.07 6.96 26.98
N ALA A 408 27.34 7.03 28.08
CA ALA A 408 25.98 6.50 28.13
C ALA A 408 25.10 7.30 27.16
N GLN A 409 24.34 6.63 26.29
CA GLN A 409 23.40 7.25 25.35
C GLN A 409 22.04 7.54 26.03
N TRP A 410 21.67 6.74 27.03
CA TRP A 410 20.48 6.90 27.89
C TRP A 410 20.75 6.27 29.28
N TRP A 411 19.73 6.16 30.13
CA TRP A 411 19.82 5.53 31.45
C TRP A 411 20.23 4.04 31.35
N THR A 412 21.16 3.57 32.18
CA THR A 412 21.54 2.16 32.24
C THR A 412 22.12 1.72 33.59
N ARG A 413 22.06 0.42 33.87
CA ARG A 413 22.68 -0.27 35.01
C ARG A 413 23.06 -1.69 34.59
N GLY A 414 24.26 -2.17 34.93
CA GLY A 414 24.71 -3.54 34.65
C GLY A 414 25.15 -3.86 33.21
N GLU A 415 24.74 -3.09 32.21
CA GLU A 415 25.10 -3.34 30.82
C GLU A 415 26.54 -2.88 30.51
N SER A 416 27.46 -3.82 30.22
CA SER A 416 28.87 -3.50 29.99
C SER A 416 29.11 -2.72 28.68
N PRO A 417 29.94 -1.66 28.69
CA PRO A 417 30.40 -0.98 27.49
C PRO A 417 31.17 -1.88 26.51
N ALA A 418 31.81 -2.96 26.98
CA ALA A 418 32.56 -3.88 26.12
C ALA A 418 31.67 -4.68 25.16
N THR A 419 30.40 -4.90 25.49
CA THR A 419 29.45 -5.72 24.71
C THR A 419 28.20 -4.96 24.26
N ASN A 420 27.92 -3.80 24.87
CA ASN A 420 26.76 -2.97 24.56
C ASN A 420 27.12 -1.57 24.08
N SER A 421 28.25 -1.43 23.39
CA SER A 421 28.63 -0.21 22.67
C SER A 421 28.39 -0.27 21.16
N GLY A 422 28.23 0.90 20.55
CA GLY A 422 28.02 1.07 19.11
C GLY A 422 27.94 2.55 18.71
N ALA A 423 27.87 2.82 17.40
CA ALA A 423 27.76 4.20 16.89
C ALA A 423 26.47 4.90 17.37
N ALA A 424 26.42 6.23 17.27
CA ALA A 424 25.20 6.99 17.56
C ALA A 424 24.03 6.50 16.67
N GLY A 425 22.88 6.22 17.27
CA GLY A 425 21.71 5.65 16.57
C GLY A 425 21.74 4.13 16.36
N SER A 426 22.77 3.40 16.77
CA SER A 426 22.87 1.94 16.62
C SER A 426 22.00 1.11 17.58
N GLY A 427 21.17 1.74 18.40
CA GLY A 427 20.40 1.06 19.46
C GLY A 427 21.26 0.50 20.61
N LYS A 428 22.57 0.80 20.64
CA LYS A 428 23.49 0.39 21.70
C LYS A 428 23.67 1.47 22.77
N VAL A 429 23.63 1.02 24.02
CA VAL A 429 23.59 1.84 25.24
C VAL A 429 24.81 2.75 25.40
N TRP A 430 25.97 2.30 24.92
CA TRP A 430 27.24 3.01 25.06
C TRP A 430 27.75 3.54 23.71
N LEU A 431 28.15 4.81 23.66
CA LEU A 431 28.83 5.41 22.52
C LEU A 431 30.35 5.38 22.77
N PRO A 432 31.17 4.67 21.98
CA PRO A 432 32.63 4.69 22.15
C PRO A 432 33.18 6.08 21.78
N LEU A 433 34.03 6.63 22.65
CA LEU A 433 34.65 7.95 22.47
C LEU A 433 36.14 7.88 22.09
N GLY A 434 36.83 6.79 22.44
CA GLY A 434 38.22 6.54 22.04
C GLY A 434 39.09 5.93 23.13
N SER A 435 40.31 5.55 22.74
CA SER A 435 41.33 4.94 23.62
C SER A 435 42.11 6.00 24.41
N ILE A 436 42.50 5.66 25.64
CA ILE A 436 43.33 6.54 26.49
C ILE A 436 44.81 6.38 26.12
N THR A 437 45.46 7.42 25.62
CA THR A 437 46.90 7.42 25.31
C THR A 437 47.69 8.33 26.24
N THR A 438 48.31 7.76 27.27
CA THR A 438 49.31 8.44 28.12
C THR A 438 50.71 8.41 27.48
N PRO A 439 51.57 9.44 27.68
CA PRO A 439 52.90 9.49 27.06
C PRO A 439 53.91 8.41 27.51
N LYS A 440 54.96 8.25 26.68
CA LYS A 440 56.10 7.31 26.78
C LYS A 440 56.97 7.54 28.06
N PRO A 441 57.71 6.52 28.57
CA PRO A 441 58.91 5.98 27.88
C PRO A 441 59.00 4.42 27.89
N SER A 442 59.94 3.71 27.26
CA SER A 442 60.80 3.85 26.07
C SER A 442 62.00 2.89 26.20
N VAL A 443 61.96 1.69 25.63
CA VAL A 443 63.16 0.86 25.32
C VAL A 443 62.93 -0.02 24.08
N THR A 444 64.02 -0.47 23.47
CA THR A 444 64.16 -1.14 22.15
C THR A 444 65.18 -2.29 22.32
N PRO A 445 65.00 -3.53 21.81
CA PRO A 445 65.32 -3.90 20.39
C PRO A 445 64.24 -4.76 19.67
N THR A 446 64.02 -4.72 18.34
CA THR A 446 64.82 -5.21 17.16
C THR A 446 64.92 -6.76 17.10
N VAL A 447 64.82 -7.52 15.97
CA VAL A 447 65.06 -7.23 14.54
C VAL A 447 64.10 -7.97 13.57
N THR A 448 63.91 -7.38 12.38
CA THR A 448 63.26 -7.83 11.12
C THR A 448 63.79 -9.15 10.50
N VAL A 449 62.95 -9.89 9.75
CA VAL A 449 63.27 -10.41 8.39
C VAL A 449 61.99 -10.54 7.53
N THR A 450 62.10 -10.37 6.20
CA THR A 450 61.13 -10.88 5.19
C THR A 450 61.88 -11.10 3.86
N PRO A 451 61.72 -12.26 3.18
CA PRO A 451 61.35 -12.20 1.74
C PRO A 451 60.50 -13.38 1.20
N LYS A 452 59.88 -13.16 0.03
CA LYS A 452 59.37 -14.17 -0.95
C LYS A 452 60.56 -14.92 -1.63
N PRO A 453 60.45 -16.06 -2.39
CA PRO A 453 59.38 -16.37 -3.39
C PRO A 453 59.05 -17.89 -3.70
N SER A 454 58.22 -18.11 -4.74
CA SER A 454 58.26 -19.22 -5.75
C SER A 454 57.61 -20.64 -5.61
N VAL A 455 56.74 -20.94 -6.60
CA VAL A 455 56.32 -22.18 -7.35
C VAL A 455 56.38 -23.65 -6.81
N THR A 456 55.21 -24.34 -6.91
CA THR A 456 54.86 -25.52 -7.79
C THR A 456 55.88 -26.67 -8.00
N PRO A 457 55.57 -27.98 -7.78
CA PRO A 457 54.72 -28.78 -8.71
C PRO A 457 53.89 -30.00 -8.17
N THR A 458 53.28 -30.75 -9.11
CA THR A 458 52.24 -31.83 -9.05
C THR A 458 52.78 -33.28 -8.94
N VAL A 459 51.92 -34.29 -8.65
CA VAL A 459 51.81 -35.60 -9.38
C VAL A 459 50.61 -36.47 -8.89
N THR A 460 50.19 -37.48 -9.68
CA THR A 460 48.92 -38.26 -9.61
C THR A 460 49.14 -39.79 -9.63
N VAL A 461 48.26 -40.63 -9.02
CA VAL A 461 48.00 -42.05 -9.43
C VAL A 461 46.56 -42.53 -9.06
N THR A 462 46.07 -43.63 -9.67
CA THR A 462 44.71 -44.25 -9.50
C THR A 462 44.77 -45.79 -9.72
N PRO A 463 43.74 -46.64 -9.38
CA PRO A 463 42.84 -47.14 -10.44
C PRO A 463 41.35 -47.51 -10.06
N LYS A 464 41.00 -48.82 -10.00
CA LYS A 464 39.67 -49.51 -10.12
C LYS A 464 39.84 -51.00 -9.60
N PRO A 465 38.91 -52.03 -9.66
CA PRO A 465 37.58 -52.16 -10.33
C PRO A 465 36.42 -53.01 -9.65
N SER A 466 35.20 -52.95 -10.25
CA SER A 466 34.12 -54.01 -10.30
C SER A 466 33.26 -54.30 -9.02
N VAL A 467 32.05 -54.93 -9.02
CA VAL A 467 31.27 -55.79 -9.97
C VAL A 467 29.72 -55.52 -9.93
N THR A 468 28.88 -56.29 -10.64
CA THR A 468 27.39 -56.19 -10.78
C THR A 468 26.70 -57.58 -10.74
N PRO A 469 25.39 -57.69 -10.40
CA PRO A 469 24.49 -58.62 -11.11
C PRO A 469 23.03 -58.12 -11.38
N THR A 470 22.22 -58.89 -12.13
CA THR A 470 20.92 -58.50 -12.76
C THR A 470 19.88 -59.64 -12.77
N VAL A 471 18.55 -59.38 -12.60
CA VAL A 471 17.41 -60.34 -12.84
C VAL A 471 16.10 -59.61 -13.25
N THR A 472 15.12 -60.29 -13.90
CA THR A 472 13.76 -59.84 -14.34
C THR A 472 12.61 -60.73 -13.75
N VAL A 473 11.31 -60.81 -14.13
CA VAL A 473 10.49 -60.56 -15.36
C VAL A 473 8.99 -60.31 -14.99
N THR A 474 8.12 -59.96 -15.95
CA THR A 474 6.62 -59.88 -15.85
C THR A 474 5.93 -61.18 -16.37
N PRO A 475 4.64 -61.50 -16.08
CA PRO A 475 3.47 -60.98 -16.85
C PRO A 475 2.10 -60.91 -16.09
N LYS A 476 0.96 -60.82 -16.81
CA LYS A 476 -0.46 -60.58 -16.37
C LYS A 476 -1.42 -61.68 -16.89
N PRO A 477 -2.58 -61.98 -16.24
CA PRO A 477 -3.89 -61.83 -16.93
C PRO A 477 -5.10 -61.41 -16.02
N SER A 478 -6.34 -61.54 -16.56
CA SER A 478 -7.64 -60.97 -16.11
C SER A 478 -8.60 -61.99 -15.45
N VAL A 479 -9.62 -61.56 -14.66
CA VAL A 479 -11.09 -61.88 -14.88
C VAL A 479 -12.03 -60.92 -14.10
N THR A 480 -13.35 -60.94 -14.39
CA THR A 480 -14.49 -60.26 -13.73
C THR A 480 -15.59 -61.27 -13.37
N PRO A 481 -16.47 -61.01 -12.37
CA PRO A 481 -17.91 -61.27 -12.57
C PRO A 481 -18.88 -60.24 -11.93
N THR A 482 -20.18 -60.39 -12.18
CA THR A 482 -21.27 -59.46 -11.78
C THR A 482 -22.41 -60.22 -11.06
N VAL A 483 -22.99 -59.65 -9.98
CA VAL A 483 -24.27 -60.10 -9.35
C VAL A 483 -25.07 -58.88 -8.85
N THR A 484 -26.37 -59.03 -8.58
CA THR A 484 -27.36 -57.96 -8.27
C THR A 484 -28.28 -58.36 -7.10
N VAL A 485 -29.19 -57.46 -6.66
CA VAL A 485 -30.47 -57.67 -5.91
C VAL A 485 -30.52 -57.11 -4.46
N THR A 486 -31.73 -56.63 -4.08
CA THR A 486 -32.19 -55.94 -2.84
C THR A 486 -32.90 -56.95 -1.87
N PRO A 487 -33.64 -56.63 -0.74
CA PRO A 487 -34.12 -55.36 -0.15
C PRO A 487 -34.02 -55.20 1.41
N LYS A 488 -34.78 -54.21 1.94
CA LYS A 488 -35.13 -53.77 3.33
C LYS A 488 -35.42 -54.90 4.38
N PRO A 489 -35.29 -54.65 5.72
CA PRO A 489 -36.30 -53.92 6.54
C PRO A 489 -35.69 -52.81 7.45
N SER A 490 -36.34 -51.79 8.03
CA SER A 490 -37.74 -51.41 8.37
C SER A 490 -38.17 -51.66 9.83
N VAL A 491 -38.25 -50.60 10.66
CA VAL A 491 -38.97 -50.58 11.96
C VAL A 491 -39.62 -49.19 12.19
N THR A 492 -40.81 -49.13 12.79
CA THR A 492 -41.56 -47.91 13.19
C THR A 492 -42.62 -48.30 14.24
N PRO A 493 -42.95 -47.42 15.22
CA PRO A 493 -44.35 -46.94 15.37
C PRO A 493 -44.43 -45.39 15.48
N THR A 494 -45.39 -44.64 14.93
CA THR A 494 -46.89 -44.60 15.10
C THR A 494 -47.28 -43.93 16.44
N VAL A 495 -48.11 -42.87 16.53
CA VAL A 495 -49.58 -42.70 16.27
C VAL A 495 -49.88 -41.18 16.03
N THR A 496 -50.47 -40.71 14.91
CA THR A 496 -51.91 -40.41 14.60
C THR A 496 -52.51 -39.21 15.37
N VAL A 497 -53.18 -38.21 14.73
CA VAL A 497 -54.63 -38.06 14.34
C VAL A 497 -54.74 -36.78 13.45
N THR A 498 -55.64 -36.45 12.50
CA THR A 498 -56.63 -37.02 11.52
C THR A 498 -57.31 -35.77 10.87
N PRO A 499 -57.83 -35.74 9.60
CA PRO A 499 -58.12 -34.48 8.86
C PRO A 499 -59.53 -34.31 8.20
N LYS A 500 -59.67 -33.31 7.29
CA LYS A 500 -60.71 -33.09 6.21
C LYS A 500 -62.05 -32.40 6.61
N PRO A 501 -62.97 -31.94 5.68
CA PRO A 501 -63.08 -32.21 4.21
C PRO A 501 -63.43 -31.04 3.21
N SER A 502 -63.54 -31.41 1.90
CA SER A 502 -64.14 -30.70 0.72
C SER A 502 -63.28 -29.60 0.02
N VAL A 503 -63.50 -29.08 -1.22
CA VAL A 503 -64.53 -29.24 -2.31
C VAL A 503 -63.85 -29.21 -3.73
N THR A 504 -64.49 -29.68 -4.83
CA THR A 504 -63.98 -29.81 -6.25
C THR A 504 -65.15 -30.27 -7.20
N PRO A 505 -65.20 -30.17 -8.59
CA PRO A 505 -64.39 -29.51 -9.66
C PRO A 505 -65.18 -28.62 -10.71
N THR A 506 -64.50 -28.02 -11.71
CA THR A 506 -65.00 -27.61 -13.07
C THR A 506 -63.77 -27.48 -14.01
N VAL A 507 -63.51 -28.14 -15.16
CA VAL A 507 -64.24 -28.45 -16.42
C VAL A 507 -64.26 -27.25 -17.42
N THR A 508 -63.97 -27.30 -18.73
CA THR A 508 -63.20 -28.17 -19.68
C THR A 508 -63.13 -27.44 -21.06
N VAL A 509 -62.10 -27.63 -21.92
CA VAL A 509 -62.15 -27.64 -23.43
C VAL A 509 -60.72 -27.73 -24.05
N THR A 510 -60.57 -28.34 -25.24
CA THR A 510 -59.36 -28.32 -26.11
C THR A 510 -59.82 -28.57 -27.57
N PRO A 511 -59.25 -27.96 -28.64
CA PRO A 511 -58.03 -28.50 -29.30
C PRO A 511 -57.05 -27.50 -29.99
N LYS A 512 -55.72 -27.75 -29.85
CA LYS A 512 -54.63 -27.91 -30.87
C LYS A 512 -54.74 -27.19 -32.26
N PRO A 513 -53.66 -26.67 -32.92
CA PRO A 513 -52.21 -27.00 -32.81
C PRO A 513 -51.14 -25.87 -32.78
N SER A 514 -49.87 -26.29 -32.54
CA SER A 514 -48.59 -25.58 -32.76
C SER A 514 -48.25 -24.45 -31.76
N VAL A 515 -46.99 -24.20 -31.35
CA VAL A 515 -45.67 -24.67 -31.83
C VAL A 515 -44.75 -25.10 -30.64
N THR A 516 -43.67 -25.80 -30.94
CA THR A 516 -42.58 -26.27 -30.04
C THR A 516 -41.26 -25.53 -30.40
N PRO A 517 -40.22 -25.32 -29.54
CA PRO A 517 -40.01 -25.71 -28.12
C PRO A 517 -39.60 -24.55 -27.16
N ALA A 518 -39.58 -24.83 -25.86
CA ALA A 518 -38.49 -24.42 -24.94
C ALA A 518 -38.49 -25.29 -23.67
N VAL A 519 -37.34 -25.73 -23.17
CA VAL A 519 -37.22 -26.43 -21.88
C VAL A 519 -36.86 -25.42 -20.79
N THR A 520 -37.77 -25.18 -19.85
CA THR A 520 -37.51 -24.32 -18.69
C THR A 520 -36.56 -25.03 -17.72
N ALA A 521 -35.34 -24.51 -17.57
CA ALA A 521 -34.40 -25.02 -16.58
C ALA A 521 -34.83 -24.64 -15.14
N THR A 522 -34.70 -25.57 -14.21
CA THR A 522 -35.00 -25.38 -12.78
C THR A 522 -34.17 -24.22 -12.21
N PRO A 523 -34.75 -23.30 -11.41
CA PRO A 523 -34.00 -22.21 -10.80
C PRO A 523 -32.95 -22.75 -9.80
N LYS A 524 -31.68 -22.67 -10.18
CA LYS A 524 -30.54 -22.95 -9.29
C LYS A 524 -30.50 -21.88 -8.20
N PRO A 525 -30.38 -22.23 -6.90
CA PRO A 525 -30.28 -21.23 -5.84
C PRO A 525 -28.97 -20.44 -5.96
N SER A 526 -29.06 -19.20 -6.39
CA SER A 526 -27.92 -18.26 -6.41
C SER A 526 -27.79 -17.58 -5.06
N VAL A 527 -27.06 -18.20 -4.14
CA VAL A 527 -26.57 -17.54 -2.92
C VAL A 527 -25.41 -16.60 -3.25
N THR A 528 -25.70 -15.59 -4.06
CA THR A 528 -24.92 -14.35 -4.06
C THR A 528 -25.25 -13.63 -2.75
N PRO A 529 -24.28 -13.36 -1.85
CA PRO A 529 -24.56 -12.56 -0.66
C PRO A 529 -24.73 -11.10 -1.08
N THR A 530 -25.95 -10.71 -1.45
CA THR A 530 -26.33 -9.31 -1.55
C THR A 530 -26.13 -8.70 -0.16
N VAL A 531 -25.11 -7.86 0.00
CA VAL A 531 -24.89 -7.10 1.23
C VAL A 531 -25.95 -6.00 1.30
N ILE A 532 -27.17 -6.38 1.68
CA ILE A 532 -28.23 -5.45 2.03
C ILE A 532 -27.81 -4.80 3.34
N VAL A 533 -27.12 -3.66 3.24
CA VAL A 533 -26.78 -2.80 4.38
C VAL A 533 -28.09 -2.23 4.91
N THR A 534 -28.76 -3.03 5.74
CA THR A 534 -29.94 -2.62 6.48
C THR A 534 -29.50 -1.50 7.43
N PRO A 535 -30.07 -0.27 7.34
CA PRO A 535 -29.68 0.83 8.21
C PRO A 535 -29.81 0.41 9.69
N ILE A 536 -28.81 0.72 10.51
CA ILE A 536 -28.80 0.25 11.90
C ILE A 536 -30.02 0.85 12.63
N PRO A 537 -30.96 0.03 13.15
CA PRO A 537 -32.19 0.53 13.77
C PRO A 537 -31.91 1.63 14.82
N GLY A 538 -32.57 2.78 14.65
CA GLY A 538 -32.43 3.96 15.51
C GLY A 538 -31.54 5.10 14.97
N SER A 539 -30.72 4.92 13.93
CA SER A 539 -29.88 6.02 13.40
C SER A 539 -30.59 6.93 12.39
N THR A 540 -31.82 7.36 12.68
CA THR A 540 -32.58 8.34 11.89
C THR A 540 -32.18 9.76 12.29
N GLY A 541 -31.07 10.26 11.75
CA GLY A 541 -30.60 11.62 11.99
C GLY A 541 -29.12 11.82 11.66
N LYS A 542 -28.62 13.04 11.92
CA LYS A 542 -27.18 13.34 11.87
C LYS A 542 -26.46 12.73 13.07
N GLN A 543 -25.24 12.23 12.87
CA GLN A 543 -24.40 11.72 13.95
C GLN A 543 -23.83 12.86 14.80
N VAL A 544 -23.71 12.64 16.10
CA VAL A 544 -23.01 13.50 17.06
C VAL A 544 -22.21 12.59 17.98
N GLY A 545 -20.88 12.68 17.95
CA GLY A 545 -20.06 11.83 18.82
C GLY A 545 -18.88 12.55 19.44
N SER A 546 -18.15 11.86 20.30
CA SER A 546 -16.91 12.38 20.88
C SER A 546 -16.03 11.24 21.39
N TYR A 547 -14.73 11.51 21.52
CA TYR A 547 -13.78 10.59 22.11
C TYR A 547 -13.77 10.74 23.64
N PHE A 548 -13.85 9.61 24.35
CA PHE A 548 -13.59 9.51 25.78
C PHE A 548 -12.19 8.92 25.98
N ALA A 549 -11.27 9.69 26.56
CA ALA A 549 -9.91 9.26 26.85
C ALA A 549 -9.86 8.33 28.09
N GLN A 550 -9.27 7.15 27.92
CA GLN A 550 -8.97 6.17 28.98
C GLN A 550 -8.25 6.82 30.17
N TRP A 551 -7.23 7.64 29.89
CA TRP A 551 -6.43 8.37 30.88
C TRP A 551 -7.11 9.63 31.45
N GLY A 552 -8.26 10.03 30.91
CA GLY A 552 -9.03 11.20 31.36
C GLY A 552 -9.41 11.15 32.85
N VAL A 553 -9.48 9.93 33.40
CA VAL A 553 -9.88 9.61 34.77
C VAL A 553 -8.83 9.98 35.83
N TYR A 554 -7.60 10.29 35.43
CA TYR A 554 -6.47 10.57 36.34
C TYR A 554 -6.27 12.09 36.55
N GLY A 555 -5.19 12.68 36.06
CA GLY A 555 -4.87 14.11 36.24
C GLY A 555 -5.82 15.08 35.51
N ARG A 556 -6.54 14.59 34.49
CA ARG A 556 -7.68 15.28 33.87
C ARG A 556 -8.94 15.24 34.74
N GLY A 557 -9.05 14.25 35.62
CA GLY A 557 -10.08 14.13 36.65
C GLY A 557 -11.50 13.89 36.14
N TYR A 558 -11.67 13.45 34.90
CA TYR A 558 -12.96 13.33 34.20
C TYR A 558 -13.46 11.88 34.15
N GLU A 559 -14.69 11.67 34.58
CA GLU A 559 -15.35 10.37 34.71
C GLU A 559 -16.46 10.23 33.67
N VAL A 560 -16.84 8.99 33.31
CA VAL A 560 -17.98 8.74 32.40
C VAL A 560 -19.30 9.34 32.94
N ALA A 561 -19.39 9.51 34.27
CA ALA A 561 -20.48 10.23 34.93
C ALA A 561 -20.59 11.72 34.54
N ASP A 562 -19.48 12.37 34.16
CA ASP A 562 -19.46 13.80 33.83
C ASP A 562 -20.07 14.09 32.46
N VAL A 563 -20.09 13.09 31.57
CA VAL A 563 -20.85 13.10 30.32
C VAL A 563 -22.36 13.27 30.59
N ILE A 564 -22.83 12.84 31.77
CA ILE A 564 -24.23 13.02 32.22
C ILE A 564 -24.40 14.36 32.94
N SER A 565 -23.53 14.70 33.89
CA SER A 565 -23.70 15.93 34.70
C SER A 565 -23.57 17.22 33.89
N SER A 566 -22.73 17.21 32.85
CA SER A 566 -22.65 18.29 31.85
C SER A 566 -23.86 18.37 30.91
N GLY A 567 -24.72 17.36 30.90
CA GLY A 567 -25.81 17.19 29.94
C GLY A 567 -25.38 16.69 28.56
N THR A 568 -24.07 16.51 28.32
CA THR A 568 -23.48 16.08 27.04
C THR A 568 -24.13 14.80 26.47
N ALA A 569 -24.44 13.83 27.32
CA ALA A 569 -25.09 12.57 26.96
C ALA A 569 -26.45 12.74 26.23
N SER A 570 -27.14 13.87 26.42
CA SER A 570 -28.38 14.18 25.68
C SER A 570 -28.15 14.56 24.21
N GLN A 571 -26.95 15.00 23.85
CA GLN A 571 -26.60 15.48 22.51
C GLN A 571 -26.07 14.34 21.62
N LEU A 572 -25.30 13.42 22.21
CA LEU A 572 -24.57 12.37 21.49
C LEU A 572 -25.48 11.27 20.91
N THR A 573 -24.98 10.64 19.86
CA THR A 573 -25.43 9.36 19.26
C THR A 573 -24.35 8.28 19.36
N PHE A 574 -23.08 8.64 19.56
CA PHE A 574 -22.00 7.69 19.81
C PHE A 574 -20.88 8.23 20.70
N ILE A 575 -20.11 7.33 21.30
CA ILE A 575 -18.85 7.62 22.01
C ILE A 575 -17.79 6.66 21.49
N ASN A 576 -16.62 7.20 21.12
CA ASN A 576 -15.45 6.40 20.82
C ASN A 576 -14.56 6.34 22.08
N TYR A 577 -14.27 5.15 22.59
CA TYR A 577 -13.36 4.98 23.71
C TYR A 577 -11.91 4.90 23.21
N ALA A 578 -11.09 5.86 23.62
CA ALA A 578 -9.69 6.01 23.23
C ALA A 578 -8.76 5.45 24.33
N PHE A 579 -8.05 4.35 24.15
CA PHE A 579 -7.98 3.47 22.98
C PHE A 579 -7.84 2.00 23.40
N GLY A 580 -8.05 1.09 22.45
CA GLY A 580 -7.54 -0.28 22.50
C GLY A 580 -6.25 -0.40 21.68
N ASN A 581 -5.30 -1.20 22.15
CA ASN A 581 -4.02 -1.43 21.47
C ASN A 581 -3.99 -2.81 20.76
N LEU A 582 -3.01 -3.00 19.87
CA LEU A 582 -2.70 -4.25 19.19
C LEU A 582 -1.22 -4.63 19.42
N TYR A 583 -0.97 -5.91 19.69
CA TYR A 583 0.35 -6.41 20.08
C TYR A 583 0.83 -7.54 19.16
N PRO A 584 2.15 -7.68 18.92
CA PRO A 584 2.72 -8.86 18.29
C PRO A 584 2.49 -10.09 19.18
N LYS A 585 1.75 -11.09 18.70
CA LYS A 585 1.28 -12.23 19.51
C LYS A 585 0.97 -13.44 18.63
N ASN A 586 1.24 -14.65 19.13
CA ASN A 586 0.95 -15.93 18.46
C ASN A 586 1.47 -16.02 17.00
N GLY A 587 2.62 -15.39 16.70
CA GLY A 587 3.20 -15.35 15.34
C GLY A 587 2.58 -14.32 14.39
N GLY A 588 1.62 -13.51 14.85
CA GLY A 588 1.01 -12.42 14.11
C GLY A 588 0.70 -11.23 15.03
N TYR A 589 -0.48 -10.64 14.88
CA TYR A 589 -0.89 -9.43 15.61
C TYR A 589 -2.31 -9.58 16.15
N GLU A 590 -2.51 -9.22 17.42
CA GLU A 590 -3.78 -9.37 18.12
C GLU A 590 -4.11 -8.13 18.96
N CYS A 591 -5.39 -7.76 19.02
CA CYS A 591 -5.90 -6.94 20.11
C CYS A 591 -5.82 -7.72 21.43
N ASP A 592 -5.37 -7.05 22.47
CA ASP A 592 -5.38 -7.54 23.85
C ASP A 592 -5.57 -6.36 24.81
N ILE A 593 -5.59 -6.60 26.12
CA ILE A 593 -5.47 -5.54 27.14
C ILE A 593 -4.40 -5.95 28.15
N VAL A 594 -3.49 -5.03 28.46
CA VAL A 594 -2.45 -5.20 29.50
C VAL A 594 -2.63 -4.16 30.61
N ASN A 595 -1.92 -4.33 31.71
CA ASN A 595 -1.72 -3.29 32.73
C ASN A 595 -0.23 -2.90 32.72
N ARG A 596 0.16 -1.99 31.82
CA ARG A 596 1.56 -1.58 31.58
C ARG A 596 1.62 -0.14 31.08
N MET A 597 2.45 0.68 31.73
CA MET A 597 2.78 2.03 31.24
C MET A 597 3.50 1.95 29.89
N GLU A 598 3.11 2.82 28.96
CA GLU A 598 3.70 2.94 27.62
C GLU A 598 5.20 3.26 27.69
N SER A 599 6.05 2.45 27.03
CA SER A 599 7.50 2.64 27.02
C SER A 599 8.02 3.63 25.96
N GLY A 600 7.14 4.14 25.10
CA GLY A 600 7.50 4.92 23.91
C GLY A 600 7.75 4.02 22.69
N ASN A 601 7.06 2.89 22.62
CA ASN A 601 7.28 1.81 21.65
C ASN A 601 5.96 1.12 21.20
N ALA A 602 4.80 1.70 21.57
CA ALA A 602 3.44 1.20 21.38
C ALA A 602 3.18 -0.15 22.06
N ASP A 603 3.59 -0.29 23.33
CA ASP A 603 3.39 -1.50 24.13
C ASP A 603 2.53 -1.28 25.39
N GLY A 604 2.13 -0.04 25.68
CA GLY A 604 1.28 0.29 26.82
C GLY A 604 -0.15 -0.26 26.74
N GLY A 605 -0.87 -0.15 27.85
CA GLY A 605 -2.29 -0.45 28.01
C GLY A 605 -2.70 -0.33 29.48
N ASP A 606 -3.93 0.11 29.75
CA ASP A 606 -4.41 0.40 31.11
C ASP A 606 -5.72 -0.36 31.44
N ALA A 607 -5.57 -1.66 31.72
CA ALA A 607 -6.63 -2.50 32.26
C ALA A 607 -7.26 -1.93 33.56
N TRP A 608 -6.51 -1.13 34.34
CA TRP A 608 -7.00 -0.55 35.58
C TRP A 608 -8.02 0.57 35.31
N ALA A 609 -7.74 1.49 34.39
CA ALA A 609 -8.73 2.45 33.90
C ALA A 609 -9.91 1.78 33.22
N ASP A 610 -9.64 0.79 32.35
CA ASP A 610 -10.64 0.09 31.53
C ASP A 610 -11.66 -0.66 32.38
N PHE A 611 -11.21 -1.58 33.24
CA PHE A 611 -12.09 -2.50 33.95
C PHE A 611 -11.70 -2.84 35.40
N GLY A 612 -10.53 -2.39 35.89
CA GLY A 612 -10.03 -2.69 37.23
C GLY A 612 -10.56 -1.78 38.34
N ARG A 613 -10.50 -0.45 38.13
CA ARG A 613 -10.71 0.57 39.17
C ARG A 613 -12.17 0.71 39.60
N THR A 614 -12.39 1.21 40.81
CA THR A 614 -13.70 1.77 41.22
C THR A 614 -13.73 3.26 40.88
N PRO A 615 -14.65 3.74 40.02
CA PRO A 615 -14.73 5.17 39.66
C PRO A 615 -15.14 6.06 40.85
N SER A 616 -14.59 7.27 40.87
CA SER A 616 -14.84 8.28 41.91
C SER A 616 -16.23 8.92 41.80
N ARG A 617 -16.75 9.02 40.57
CA ARG A 617 -18.14 9.39 40.26
C ARG A 617 -18.69 8.34 39.30
N ARG A 618 -19.92 7.86 39.57
CA ARG A 618 -20.59 6.81 38.78
C ARG A 618 -21.83 7.34 38.08
N VAL A 619 -22.13 6.77 36.92
CA VAL A 619 -23.31 7.04 36.09
C VAL A 619 -24.61 6.75 36.85
N ASP A 620 -24.56 5.70 37.68
CA ASP A 620 -25.51 5.43 38.74
C ASP A 620 -24.77 5.46 40.10
N PRO A 621 -24.97 6.51 40.93
CA PRO A 621 -24.40 6.57 42.26
C PRO A 621 -24.82 5.42 43.19
N ALA A 622 -25.97 4.78 42.95
CA ALA A 622 -26.46 3.65 43.73
C ALA A 622 -25.83 2.31 43.34
N ASP A 623 -25.26 2.19 42.13
CA ASP A 623 -24.50 0.99 41.75
C ASP A 623 -23.31 0.82 42.71
N THR A 624 -23.09 -0.41 43.16
CA THR A 624 -22.09 -0.78 44.15
C THR A 624 -21.16 -1.81 43.53
N ILE A 625 -20.01 -1.34 43.06
CA ILE A 625 -18.95 -2.19 42.50
C ILE A 625 -18.31 -2.99 43.63
N LYS A 626 -18.40 -4.31 43.56
CA LYS A 626 -17.79 -5.21 44.55
C LYS A 626 -16.31 -5.46 44.25
N TRP A 627 -15.60 -6.06 45.19
CA TRP A 627 -14.20 -6.47 44.98
C TRP A 627 -14.09 -7.66 44.01
N ASP A 628 -15.11 -8.54 43.98
CA ASP A 628 -15.20 -9.75 43.16
C ASP A 628 -15.95 -9.56 41.81
N ASP A 629 -16.47 -8.35 41.55
CA ASP A 629 -17.14 -8.04 40.27
C ASP A 629 -16.16 -8.16 39.09
N LYS A 630 -16.54 -8.96 38.08
CA LYS A 630 -15.70 -9.16 36.88
C LYS A 630 -15.50 -7.91 36.02
N LEU A 631 -16.31 -6.87 36.20
CA LEU A 631 -16.24 -5.62 35.45
C LEU A 631 -16.43 -4.42 36.37
N ALA A 632 -15.42 -3.54 36.40
CA ALA A 632 -15.47 -2.22 36.98
C ALA A 632 -15.01 -1.19 35.92
N GLY A 633 -14.33 -0.11 36.34
CA GLY A 633 -13.68 0.85 35.46
C GLY A 633 -14.59 1.55 34.44
N ASN A 634 -13.96 2.13 33.43
CA ASN A 634 -14.62 2.85 32.34
C ASN A 634 -15.64 1.96 31.60
N PHE A 635 -15.34 0.68 31.40
CA PHE A 635 -16.21 -0.26 30.69
C PHE A 635 -17.55 -0.49 31.41
N ARG A 636 -17.56 -0.58 32.76
CA ARG A 636 -18.82 -0.68 33.52
C ARG A 636 -19.65 0.59 33.38
N GLU A 637 -19.04 1.75 33.58
CA GLU A 637 -19.74 3.04 33.50
C GLU A 637 -20.25 3.33 32.08
N LEU A 638 -19.48 3.00 31.04
CA LEU A 638 -19.90 3.09 29.64
C LEU A 638 -21.13 2.21 29.33
N LYS A 639 -21.22 1.02 29.96
CA LYS A 639 -22.37 0.13 29.86
C LYS A 639 -23.58 0.66 30.63
N ALA A 640 -23.37 1.28 31.80
CA ALA A 640 -24.42 1.98 32.54
C ALA A 640 -24.93 3.23 31.79
N LEU A 641 -24.03 3.98 31.13
CA LEU A 641 -24.36 5.16 30.34
C LEU A 641 -25.32 4.81 29.20
N LYS A 642 -25.02 3.74 28.45
CA LYS A 642 -25.92 3.20 27.42
C LYS A 642 -27.27 2.74 27.96
N ALA A 643 -27.31 2.12 29.14
CA ALA A 643 -28.58 1.70 29.75
C ALA A 643 -29.49 2.90 30.10
N LYS A 644 -28.89 4.04 30.46
CA LYS A 644 -29.58 5.31 30.80
C LYS A 644 -29.85 6.18 29.57
N TYR A 645 -29.03 6.07 28.52
CA TYR A 645 -29.12 6.79 27.25
C TYR A 645 -29.06 5.80 26.06
N PRO A 646 -30.13 5.05 25.78
CA PRO A 646 -30.13 3.96 24.79
C PRO A 646 -29.94 4.39 23.33
N ASN A 647 -29.88 5.69 23.06
CA ASN A 647 -29.51 6.26 21.76
C ASN A 647 -27.99 6.42 21.56
N ILE A 648 -27.19 6.32 22.62
CA ILE A 648 -25.72 6.32 22.55
C ILE A 648 -25.25 4.91 22.20
N ARG A 649 -24.30 4.81 21.27
CA ARG A 649 -23.54 3.59 20.98
C ARG A 649 -22.08 3.78 21.33
N ASN A 650 -21.46 2.79 21.98
CA ASN A 650 -20.05 2.85 22.33
C ASN A 650 -19.23 2.07 21.31
N TYR A 651 -18.18 2.69 20.79
CA TYR A 651 -17.21 2.06 19.90
C TYR A 651 -15.88 1.98 20.67
N ILE A 652 -15.18 0.84 20.56
CA ILE A 652 -13.76 0.81 20.92
C ILE A 652 -12.98 1.43 19.77
N SER A 653 -12.19 2.48 20.01
CA SER A 653 -11.26 2.98 19.00
C SER A 653 -9.93 2.26 19.15
N LEU A 654 -9.45 1.65 18.07
CA LEU A 654 -8.21 0.89 18.04
C LEU A 654 -7.11 1.75 17.45
N GLY A 655 -6.01 1.94 18.19
CA GLY A 655 -4.85 2.72 17.76
C GLY A 655 -4.82 4.15 18.29
N GLY A 656 -5.01 5.12 17.41
CA GLY A 656 -4.62 6.52 17.60
C GLY A 656 -3.11 6.71 17.47
N TRP A 657 -2.66 7.96 17.55
CA TRP A 657 -1.30 8.43 17.29
C TRP A 657 -0.19 7.50 17.82
N THR A 658 -0.24 7.17 19.11
CA THR A 658 0.77 6.36 19.80
C THR A 658 0.66 4.87 19.50
N TRP A 659 -0.54 4.31 19.37
CA TRP A 659 -0.75 2.85 19.26
C TRP A 659 -1.00 2.35 17.83
N SER A 660 -0.92 3.24 16.84
CA SER A 660 -0.99 2.90 15.41
C SER A 660 0.16 2.05 14.88
N LYS A 661 1.19 1.77 15.69
CA LYS A 661 2.47 1.21 15.27
C LYS A 661 2.38 -0.03 14.39
N TRP A 662 1.52 -0.99 14.72
CA TRP A 662 1.57 -2.32 14.13
C TRP A 662 0.58 -2.55 12.98
N PHE A 663 -0.25 -1.56 12.62
CA PHE A 663 -1.32 -1.76 11.63
C PHE A 663 -0.81 -2.16 10.24
N SER A 664 0.26 -1.55 9.72
CA SER A 664 0.84 -1.94 8.41
C SER A 664 1.16 -3.44 8.38
N ASN A 665 1.92 -3.91 9.36
CA ASN A 665 2.28 -5.33 9.45
C ASN A 665 1.07 -6.24 9.71
N ALA A 666 0.14 -5.83 10.58
CA ALA A 666 -1.06 -6.61 10.88
C ALA A 666 -2.04 -6.68 9.71
N ALA A 667 -2.06 -5.66 8.85
CA ALA A 667 -2.87 -5.61 7.64
C ALA A 667 -2.22 -6.30 6.43
N ALA A 668 -0.92 -6.63 6.49
CA ALA A 668 -0.10 -7.01 5.34
C ALA A 668 -0.54 -8.30 4.61
N THR A 669 -1.14 -9.27 5.32
CA THR A 669 -1.59 -10.53 4.71
C THR A 669 -3.00 -10.91 5.16
N ASP A 670 -3.67 -11.74 4.37
CA ASP A 670 -5.00 -12.25 4.68
C ASP A 670 -5.08 -12.99 6.03
N ALA A 671 -4.06 -13.80 6.35
CA ALA A 671 -3.96 -14.50 7.62
C ALA A 671 -3.82 -13.54 8.81
N LEU A 672 -2.95 -12.53 8.70
CA LEU A 672 -2.74 -11.53 9.76
C LEU A 672 -3.98 -10.65 9.98
N ARG A 673 -4.65 -10.23 8.89
CA ARG A 673 -5.95 -9.53 8.97
C ARG A 673 -6.99 -10.37 9.70
N LYS A 674 -7.13 -11.65 9.34
CA LYS A 674 -8.09 -12.58 9.98
C LYS A 674 -7.81 -12.77 11.48
N GLN A 675 -6.53 -12.89 11.86
CA GLN A 675 -6.11 -13.01 13.27
C GLN A 675 -6.40 -11.73 14.06
N LEU A 676 -5.99 -10.56 13.56
CA LEU A 676 -6.25 -9.28 14.21
C LEU A 676 -7.75 -9.08 14.42
N VAL A 677 -8.56 -9.17 13.35
CA VAL A 677 -10.01 -8.97 13.42
C VAL A 677 -10.68 -9.94 14.41
N ALA A 678 -10.31 -11.22 14.39
CA ALA A 678 -10.87 -12.22 15.31
C ALA A 678 -10.55 -11.91 16.78
N SER A 679 -9.33 -11.48 17.08
CA SER A 679 -8.91 -11.09 18.43
C SER A 679 -9.62 -9.84 18.94
N CYS A 680 -9.74 -8.79 18.12
CA CYS A 680 -10.41 -7.54 18.50
C CYS A 680 -11.92 -7.76 18.76
N ILE A 681 -12.57 -8.59 17.93
CA ILE A 681 -13.96 -9.00 18.15
C ILE A 681 -14.08 -9.88 19.41
N ASN A 682 -13.10 -10.73 19.72
CA ASN A 682 -13.10 -11.53 20.93
C ASN A 682 -12.99 -10.69 22.22
N VAL A 683 -12.00 -9.79 22.29
CA VAL A 683 -11.73 -8.97 23.48
C VAL A 683 -12.88 -7.98 23.72
N TYR A 684 -13.18 -7.14 22.73
CA TYR A 684 -14.07 -5.98 22.95
C TYR A 684 -15.55 -6.26 22.65
N ILE A 685 -15.88 -6.99 21.58
CA ILE A 685 -17.28 -7.17 21.14
C ILE A 685 -17.95 -8.36 21.85
N LYS A 686 -17.26 -9.50 21.97
CA LYS A 686 -17.69 -10.62 22.83
C LYS A 686 -17.43 -10.33 24.32
N GLY A 687 -16.54 -9.39 24.62
CA GLY A 687 -16.23 -8.96 25.98
C GLY A 687 -15.37 -9.95 26.77
N ASN A 688 -14.59 -10.80 26.08
CA ASN A 688 -13.71 -11.78 26.70
C ASN A 688 -12.40 -11.12 27.14
N LEU A 689 -12.45 -10.46 28.30
CA LEU A 689 -11.30 -9.77 28.88
C LEU A 689 -10.26 -10.78 29.40
N PRO A 690 -8.95 -10.45 29.37
CA PRO A 690 -7.96 -11.17 30.17
C PRO A 690 -8.28 -11.04 31.66
N VAL A 691 -7.80 -11.99 32.49
CA VAL A 691 -7.94 -11.90 33.95
C VAL A 691 -6.75 -11.12 34.50
N ILE A 692 -7.02 -9.93 35.02
CA ILE A 692 -6.03 -8.98 35.54
C ILE A 692 -6.55 -8.44 36.88
N ASP A 693 -5.68 -8.43 37.89
CA ASP A 693 -5.95 -7.88 39.24
C ASP A 693 -7.27 -8.37 39.87
N GLY A 694 -7.61 -9.64 39.61
CA GLY A 694 -8.82 -10.31 40.11
C GLY A 694 -10.10 -10.10 39.28
N ARG A 695 -10.09 -9.21 38.28
CA ARG A 695 -11.25 -8.92 37.41
C ARG A 695 -11.06 -9.47 36.00
N GLY A 696 -12.09 -9.34 35.16
CA GLY A 696 -12.09 -9.79 33.76
C GLY A 696 -12.61 -11.21 33.53
N GLY A 697 -12.11 -11.86 32.48
CA GLY A 697 -12.55 -13.18 32.03
C GLY A 697 -13.65 -13.17 30.97
N ALA A 698 -14.09 -14.37 30.57
CA ALA A 698 -15.05 -14.57 29.48
C ALA A 698 -16.39 -13.83 29.72
N GLY A 699 -16.84 -13.08 28.71
CA GLY A 699 -18.07 -12.31 28.72
C GLY A 699 -18.13 -11.11 29.68
N ALA A 700 -17.05 -10.78 30.40
CA ALA A 700 -17.06 -9.72 31.41
C ALA A 700 -17.50 -8.34 30.84
N ALA A 701 -16.96 -7.96 29.68
CA ALA A 701 -17.33 -6.73 28.97
C ALA A 701 -18.46 -6.91 27.93
N ALA A 702 -19.21 -8.03 27.96
CA ALA A 702 -20.24 -8.29 26.95
C ALA A 702 -21.30 -7.19 26.93
N GLY A 703 -21.50 -6.57 25.75
CA GLY A 703 -22.44 -5.48 25.53
C GLY A 703 -21.97 -4.08 25.95
N VAL A 704 -20.71 -3.91 26.40
CA VAL A 704 -20.11 -2.57 26.59
C VAL A 704 -20.07 -1.84 25.24
N PHE A 705 -19.50 -2.48 24.22
CA PHE A 705 -19.32 -1.94 22.87
C PHE A 705 -20.35 -2.47 21.86
N ASP A 706 -20.73 -1.60 20.92
CA ASP A 706 -21.66 -1.87 19.81
C ASP A 706 -20.95 -1.92 18.44
N GLY A 707 -19.65 -1.57 18.41
CA GLY A 707 -18.86 -1.50 17.19
C GLY A 707 -17.39 -1.25 17.48
N ILE A 708 -16.62 -1.20 16.39
CA ILE A 708 -15.17 -0.92 16.40
C ILE A 708 -14.94 0.31 15.53
N ASP A 709 -14.10 1.22 16.02
CA ASP A 709 -13.54 2.35 15.29
C ASP A 709 -12.05 2.06 15.05
N ILE A 710 -11.56 2.24 13.82
CA ILE A 710 -10.13 2.03 13.50
C ILE A 710 -9.46 3.38 13.32
N ASP A 711 -8.50 3.69 14.19
CA ASP A 711 -7.73 4.92 14.17
C ASP A 711 -6.26 4.57 13.85
N TRP A 712 -5.97 4.42 12.56
CA TRP A 712 -4.63 4.16 12.06
C TRP A 712 -4.00 5.47 11.58
N GLU A 713 -2.93 5.88 12.26
CA GLU A 713 -2.13 7.08 11.99
C GLU A 713 -0.71 6.73 11.48
N PHE A 714 -0.46 6.62 10.18
CA PHE A 714 -1.41 6.63 9.06
C PHE A 714 -1.09 5.50 8.06
N PRO A 715 -2.06 5.04 7.25
CA PRO A 715 -1.78 4.12 6.14
C PRO A 715 -0.89 4.82 5.09
N GLY A 716 0.32 4.33 4.87
CA GLY A 716 1.23 4.80 3.82
C GLY A 716 1.88 6.17 4.07
N VAL A 717 1.74 6.74 5.28
CA VAL A 717 2.43 7.95 5.73
C VAL A 717 2.91 7.76 7.17
N GLN A 718 4.14 8.18 7.48
CA GLN A 718 4.66 8.10 8.84
C GLN A 718 3.86 8.99 9.80
N GLY A 719 3.24 8.36 10.81
CA GLY A 719 2.79 9.03 12.03
C GLY A 719 3.97 9.17 13.00
N VAL A 720 3.88 8.54 14.18
CA VAL A 720 5.04 8.43 15.09
C VAL A 720 6.17 7.64 14.42
N GLY A 721 7.42 8.04 14.69
CA GLY A 721 8.62 7.53 13.99
C GLY A 721 8.94 6.05 14.17
N TYR A 722 8.29 5.34 15.09
CA TYR A 722 8.39 3.88 15.24
C TYR A 722 7.28 3.10 14.51
N ASN A 723 6.30 3.78 13.89
CA ASN A 723 5.17 3.12 13.24
C ASN A 723 5.67 2.32 12.02
N THR A 724 5.18 1.08 11.89
CA THR A 724 5.35 0.30 10.66
C THR A 724 4.47 0.92 9.59
N VAL A 725 5.03 1.15 8.41
CA VAL A 725 4.38 1.81 7.27
C VAL A 725 4.81 1.11 5.99
N SER A 726 3.87 0.91 5.08
CA SER A 726 4.11 0.28 3.78
C SER A 726 3.43 1.05 2.65
N VAL A 727 4.02 0.98 1.46
CA VAL A 727 3.43 1.53 0.23
C VAL A 727 2.18 0.76 -0.23
N GLN A 728 1.95 -0.46 0.29
CA GLN A 728 0.72 -1.24 0.11
C GLN A 728 -0.40 -0.89 1.12
N ASP A 729 -0.15 -0.03 2.11
CA ASP A 729 -1.06 0.21 3.23
C ASP A 729 -2.48 0.62 2.82
N GLY A 730 -2.64 1.43 1.77
CA GLY A 730 -3.97 1.87 1.32
C GLY A 730 -4.88 0.73 0.86
N GLU A 731 -4.30 -0.31 0.25
CA GLU A 731 -5.02 -1.53 -0.17
C GLU A 731 -5.14 -2.52 0.98
N ASN A 732 -4.10 -2.68 1.79
CA ASN A 732 -4.16 -3.50 3.00
C ASN A 732 -5.20 -2.99 3.99
N TYR A 733 -5.41 -1.68 4.10
CA TYR A 733 -6.47 -1.07 4.90
C TYR A 733 -7.86 -1.36 4.33
N ARG A 734 -8.05 -1.22 3.00
CA ARG A 734 -9.29 -1.61 2.30
C ARG A 734 -9.67 -3.07 2.60
N LEU A 735 -8.69 -3.96 2.57
CA LEU A 735 -8.85 -5.40 2.86
C LEU A 735 -9.09 -5.68 4.36
N LEU A 736 -8.44 -4.94 5.27
CA LEU A 736 -8.66 -5.06 6.72
C LEU A 736 -10.08 -4.63 7.11
N LEU A 737 -10.57 -3.53 6.56
CA LEU A 737 -11.93 -3.03 6.80
C LEU A 737 -13.01 -3.97 6.21
N ALA A 738 -12.74 -4.59 5.06
CA ALA A 738 -13.59 -5.65 4.51
C ALA A 738 -13.67 -6.88 5.43
N GLU A 739 -12.55 -7.32 6.01
CA GLU A 739 -12.49 -8.44 6.94
C GLU A 739 -13.16 -8.13 8.28
N PHE A 740 -12.98 -6.91 8.82
CA PHE A 740 -13.73 -6.43 9.99
C PHE A 740 -15.24 -6.48 9.74
N ARG A 741 -15.72 -5.90 8.64
CA ARG A 741 -17.14 -5.94 8.27
C ARG A 741 -17.66 -7.38 8.18
N ARG A 742 -16.92 -8.27 7.51
CA ARG A 742 -17.27 -9.69 7.32
C ARG A 742 -17.43 -10.43 8.66
N GLN A 743 -16.48 -10.30 9.59
CA GLN A 743 -16.57 -10.99 10.89
C GLN A 743 -17.62 -10.37 11.82
N LEU A 744 -17.74 -9.04 11.83
CA LEU A 744 -18.76 -8.34 12.63
C LEU A 744 -20.18 -8.69 12.20
N ASP A 745 -20.43 -8.85 10.89
CA ASP A 745 -21.76 -9.23 10.39
C ASP A 745 -22.04 -10.72 10.58
N ALA A 746 -21.01 -11.59 10.49
CA ALA A 746 -21.15 -13.00 10.84
C ALA A 746 -21.51 -13.20 12.34
N LEU A 747 -20.90 -12.42 13.24
CA LEU A 747 -21.30 -12.39 14.66
C LEU A 747 -22.67 -11.74 14.85
N GLY A 748 -22.99 -10.72 14.06
CA GLY A 748 -24.30 -10.05 14.07
C GLY A 748 -25.44 -11.02 13.76
N ALA A 749 -25.30 -11.82 12.70
CA ALA A 749 -26.24 -12.86 12.32
C ALA A 749 -26.42 -13.95 13.40
N GLN A 750 -25.39 -14.25 14.19
CA GLN A 750 -25.46 -15.20 15.31
C GLN A 750 -26.14 -14.62 16.56
N THR A 751 -26.09 -13.29 16.75
CA THR A 751 -26.51 -12.61 17.99
C THR A 751 -27.79 -11.78 17.84
N GLY A 752 -28.33 -11.65 16.63
CA GLY A 752 -29.46 -10.78 16.32
C GLY A 752 -29.11 -9.29 16.39
N LYS A 753 -27.83 -8.92 16.23
CA LYS A 753 -27.33 -7.54 16.37
C LYS A 753 -26.63 -7.07 15.09
N ARG A 754 -26.53 -5.75 14.93
CA ARG A 754 -25.82 -5.10 13.81
C ARG A 754 -24.67 -4.28 14.40
N TYR A 755 -23.45 -4.80 14.29
CA TYR A 755 -22.26 -4.20 14.91
C TYR A 755 -21.59 -3.16 14.01
N GLY A 756 -21.36 -1.96 14.56
CA GLY A 756 -20.78 -0.84 13.81
C GLY A 756 -19.31 -1.07 13.42
N LEU A 757 -18.91 -0.54 12.26
CA LEU A 757 -17.50 -0.32 11.91
C LEU A 757 -17.32 1.12 11.44
N THR A 758 -16.42 1.86 12.08
CA THR A 758 -16.05 3.22 11.70
C THR A 758 -14.53 3.34 11.60
N ILE A 759 -14.05 4.48 11.11
CA ILE A 759 -12.63 4.83 11.17
C ILE A 759 -12.48 6.25 11.67
N ALA A 760 -11.38 6.55 12.35
CA ALA A 760 -10.80 7.88 12.32
C ALA A 760 -9.94 8.04 11.06
N LEU A 761 -9.82 9.28 10.57
CA LEU A 761 -9.17 9.56 9.30
C LEU A 761 -8.38 10.87 9.34
N GLY A 762 -7.05 10.77 9.24
CA GLY A 762 -6.19 11.92 8.96
C GLY A 762 -6.46 12.48 7.57
N VAL A 763 -7.05 13.68 7.49
CA VAL A 763 -7.52 14.27 6.22
C VAL A 763 -6.51 15.16 5.50
N GLY A 764 -5.26 15.21 5.97
CA GLY A 764 -4.18 15.92 5.27
C GLY A 764 -4.01 15.38 3.86
N LYS A 765 -3.83 16.26 2.86
CA LYS A 765 -3.82 15.86 1.45
C LYS A 765 -2.79 14.78 1.11
N ASP A 766 -1.62 14.84 1.74
CA ASP A 766 -0.55 13.84 1.59
C ASP A 766 -0.92 12.45 2.16
N LYS A 767 -1.91 12.36 3.07
CA LYS A 767 -2.49 11.10 3.57
C LYS A 767 -3.63 10.64 2.64
N LEU A 768 -4.53 11.56 2.28
CA LEU A 768 -5.62 11.27 1.33
C LEU A 768 -5.12 10.88 -0.07
N ASP A 769 -3.89 11.24 -0.44
CA ASP A 769 -3.21 10.82 -1.68
C ASP A 769 -2.61 9.39 -1.59
N LYS A 770 -2.68 8.70 -0.44
CA LYS A 770 -2.24 7.29 -0.27
C LYS A 770 -3.38 6.28 -0.26
N ILE A 771 -4.62 6.75 -0.12
CA ILE A 771 -5.79 5.93 0.18
C ILE A 771 -6.97 6.34 -0.68
N ASN A 772 -7.85 5.40 -1.02
CA ASN A 772 -9.12 5.68 -1.69
C ASN A 772 -10.28 5.33 -0.74
N VAL A 773 -10.81 6.32 -0.03
CA VAL A 773 -11.86 6.09 0.98
C VAL A 773 -13.16 5.58 0.35
N GLY A 774 -13.49 6.01 -0.88
CA GLY A 774 -14.65 5.49 -1.61
C GLY A 774 -14.61 3.98 -1.85
N SER A 775 -13.41 3.39 -1.98
CA SER A 775 -13.23 1.95 -2.22
C SER A 775 -13.56 1.05 -1.02
N TYR A 776 -13.56 1.59 0.21
CA TYR A 776 -13.94 0.88 1.44
C TYR A 776 -15.11 1.52 2.20
N ALA A 777 -15.61 2.68 1.78
CA ALA A 777 -16.83 3.30 2.29
C ALA A 777 -18.06 2.36 2.33
N PRO A 778 -18.22 1.32 1.48
CA PRO A 778 -19.28 0.33 1.65
C PRO A 778 -19.20 -0.50 2.95
N TYR A 779 -18.00 -0.77 3.47
CA TYR A 779 -17.79 -1.59 4.68
C TYR A 779 -17.98 -0.80 6.00
N LEU A 780 -17.84 0.51 5.91
CA LEU A 780 -17.97 1.42 7.05
C LEU A 780 -19.42 1.87 7.24
N ASP A 781 -19.83 2.09 8.48
CA ASP A 781 -21.07 2.79 8.78
C ASP A 781 -20.88 4.31 8.61
N TRP A 782 -19.74 4.86 9.06
CA TRP A 782 -19.26 6.22 8.72
C TRP A 782 -17.74 6.38 8.94
N VAL A 783 -17.24 7.56 8.57
CA VAL A 783 -15.83 8.02 8.66
C VAL A 783 -15.77 9.25 9.57
N ASN A 784 -14.98 9.18 10.64
CA ASN A 784 -14.68 10.29 11.54
C ASN A 784 -13.47 11.08 10.98
N MET A 785 -13.73 12.21 10.32
CA MET A 785 -12.69 13.06 9.73
C MET A 785 -11.97 13.86 10.82
N MET A 786 -10.68 13.63 11.01
CA MET A 786 -9.84 14.38 11.96
C MET A 786 -9.48 15.75 11.39
N THR A 787 -10.46 16.65 11.41
CA THR A 787 -10.38 18.02 10.87
C THR A 787 -9.88 19.05 11.89
N TYR A 788 -8.80 18.66 12.58
CA TYR A 788 -8.03 19.43 13.56
C TYR A 788 -6.55 19.13 13.36
N ASP A 789 -5.67 19.68 14.20
CA ASP A 789 -4.22 19.44 14.16
C ASP A 789 -3.50 19.80 12.84
N PHE A 790 -4.13 20.63 12.00
CA PHE A 790 -3.54 21.14 10.76
C PHE A 790 -2.27 21.98 10.99
N ASN A 791 -2.17 22.65 12.15
CA ASN A 791 -1.02 23.44 12.58
C ASN A 791 -0.87 23.38 14.11
N GLY A 792 0.37 23.39 14.61
CA GLY A 792 0.66 23.27 16.04
C GLY A 792 2.10 23.60 16.39
N ALA A 793 2.42 23.58 17.68
CA ALA A 793 3.70 24.08 18.21
C ALA A 793 4.95 23.26 17.86
N TRP A 794 4.79 22.13 17.16
CA TRP A 794 5.87 21.44 16.45
C TRP A 794 6.51 22.32 15.36
N ASP A 795 5.75 23.27 14.80
CA ASP A 795 6.25 24.27 13.87
C ASP A 795 6.41 25.62 14.57
N LEU A 796 7.67 26.05 14.72
CA LEU A 796 8.05 27.35 15.27
C LEU A 796 8.43 28.38 14.19
N SER A 797 8.08 28.13 12.93
CA SER A 797 8.22 29.14 11.86
C SER A 797 7.18 30.24 11.97
N MET A 798 5.92 29.89 12.24
CA MET A 798 4.78 30.79 12.17
C MET A 798 3.52 30.21 12.84
N THR A 799 2.79 31.06 13.58
CA THR A 799 1.44 30.78 14.10
C THR A 799 0.42 30.63 12.97
N ASP A 800 -0.47 29.64 13.06
CA ASP A 800 -1.49 29.36 12.03
C ASP A 800 -2.69 28.61 12.65
N PHE A 801 -3.72 28.34 11.86
CA PHE A 801 -5.01 27.79 12.30
C PHE A 801 -5.02 26.25 12.33
N GLN A 802 -5.43 25.65 13.45
CA GLN A 802 -5.37 24.20 13.63
C GLN A 802 -6.55 23.39 13.08
N SER A 803 -7.75 23.97 12.93
CA SER A 803 -9.00 23.22 12.65
C SER A 803 -9.90 23.89 11.61
N HIS A 804 -9.31 24.66 10.70
CA HIS A 804 -10.02 25.69 9.93
C HIS A 804 -10.88 25.18 8.77
N LEU A 805 -11.93 25.94 8.43
CA LEU A 805 -12.98 25.50 7.49
C LEU A 805 -12.56 25.63 6.01
N TYR A 806 -11.94 26.76 5.64
CA TYR A 806 -11.48 27.06 4.28
C TYR A 806 -10.04 27.56 4.33
N ALA A 807 -9.18 27.17 3.38
CA ALA A 807 -7.84 27.74 3.25
C ALA A 807 -7.87 29.28 3.19
N ASP A 808 -6.82 29.94 3.70
CA ASP A 808 -6.62 31.38 3.47
C ASP A 808 -5.65 31.64 2.31
N PRO A 809 -6.08 32.26 1.20
CA PRO A 809 -5.19 32.66 0.11
C PRO A 809 -4.12 33.69 0.52
N ALA A 810 -4.32 34.40 1.64
CA ALA A 810 -3.36 35.36 2.18
C ALA A 810 -2.37 34.77 3.21
N SER A 811 -2.48 33.47 3.56
CA SER A 811 -1.48 32.82 4.41
C SER A 811 -0.10 32.82 3.72
N PRO A 812 0.99 33.19 4.41
CA PRO A 812 2.35 33.05 3.88
C PRO A 812 2.74 31.60 3.50
N LYS A 813 1.99 30.60 3.97
CA LYS A 813 2.14 29.18 3.62
C LYS A 813 1.23 28.73 2.46
N TYR A 814 0.37 29.57 1.89
CA TYR A 814 -0.60 29.16 0.88
C TYR A 814 0.06 28.75 -0.46
N ALA A 815 0.96 29.58 -0.97
CA ALA A 815 1.66 29.35 -2.23
C ALA A 815 2.75 28.28 -2.11
N CYS A 816 2.95 27.50 -3.17
CA CYS A 816 4.16 26.70 -3.35
C CYS A 816 5.40 27.60 -3.35
N SER A 817 6.41 27.33 -2.53
CA SER A 817 7.64 28.15 -2.52
C SER A 817 8.69 27.72 -3.55
N GLY A 818 8.45 26.58 -4.22
CA GLY A 818 9.26 26.06 -5.33
C GLY A 818 10.64 25.54 -4.91
N LYS A 819 10.88 25.35 -3.60
CA LYS A 819 12.18 24.92 -3.07
C LYS A 819 12.33 23.42 -3.17
N ALA A 820 13.58 22.95 -3.27
CA ALA A 820 13.87 21.52 -3.25
C ALA A 820 13.42 20.90 -1.91
N GLY A 821 12.44 19.98 -1.99
CA GLY A 821 11.78 19.37 -0.82
C GLY A 821 10.34 19.85 -0.60
N ASP A 822 9.88 20.93 -1.23
CA ASP A 822 8.48 21.35 -1.15
C ASP A 822 7.56 20.33 -1.84
N VAL A 823 6.49 19.90 -1.16
CA VAL A 823 5.37 19.19 -1.79
C VAL A 823 4.37 20.23 -2.29
N CYS A 824 4.23 20.33 -3.61
CA CYS A 824 3.38 21.32 -4.28
C CYS A 824 2.35 20.69 -5.22
N TYR A 825 1.17 21.29 -5.26
CA TYR A 825 0.06 20.88 -6.12
C TYR A 825 -0.35 22.07 -6.99
N GLY A 826 0.31 22.20 -8.14
CA GLY A 826 0.29 23.44 -8.92
C GLY A 826 0.87 24.60 -8.09
N ASN A 827 0.17 25.73 -8.08
CA ASN A 827 0.63 26.94 -7.37
C ASN A 827 0.45 26.88 -5.84
N ARG A 828 -0.16 25.82 -5.29
CA ARG A 828 -0.47 25.66 -3.86
C ARG A 828 0.54 24.74 -3.15
N SER A 829 0.89 25.07 -1.91
CA SER A 829 1.66 24.17 -1.03
C SER A 829 0.78 23.05 -0.49
N LEU A 830 1.38 21.94 -0.02
CA LEU A 830 0.71 20.90 0.76
C LEU A 830 -0.06 21.47 1.97
N VAL A 831 0.57 22.32 2.78
CA VAL A 831 -0.03 22.88 4.01
C VAL A 831 -1.31 23.67 3.71
N SER A 832 -1.39 24.31 2.54
CA SER A 832 -2.60 25.03 2.13
C SER A 832 -3.84 24.13 2.02
N PHE A 833 -3.70 22.81 1.83
CA PHE A 833 -4.82 21.86 1.74
C PHE A 833 -5.23 21.30 3.11
N TYR A 834 -4.54 21.63 4.19
CA TYR A 834 -4.93 21.23 5.54
C TYR A 834 -6.09 22.10 6.06
N ASN A 835 -7.27 21.92 5.47
CA ASN A 835 -8.53 22.54 5.85
C ASN A 835 -9.72 21.60 5.56
N ILE A 836 -10.84 21.81 6.25
CA ILE A 836 -12.05 20.99 6.10
C ILE A 836 -12.57 20.97 4.65
N HIS A 837 -12.55 22.10 3.94
CA HIS A 837 -13.21 22.20 2.65
C HIS A 837 -12.49 21.43 1.54
N ASP A 838 -11.17 21.56 1.42
CA ASP A 838 -10.38 20.76 0.47
C ASP A 838 -10.44 19.27 0.83
N ALA A 839 -10.34 18.91 2.13
CA ALA A 839 -10.46 17.54 2.60
C ALA A 839 -11.79 16.88 2.21
N VAL A 840 -12.92 17.53 2.51
CA VAL A 840 -14.26 17.05 2.12
C VAL A 840 -14.38 16.98 0.60
N THR A 841 -13.83 17.94 -0.14
CA THR A 841 -13.89 17.95 -1.60
C THR A 841 -13.09 16.79 -2.21
N GLN A 842 -11.91 16.47 -1.69
CA GLN A 842 -11.13 15.31 -2.12
C GLN A 842 -11.84 13.98 -1.77
N LEU A 843 -12.43 13.86 -0.58
CA LEU A 843 -13.16 12.65 -0.18
C LEU A 843 -14.40 12.38 -1.03
N LEU A 844 -15.16 13.42 -1.38
CA LEU A 844 -16.29 13.33 -2.31
C LEU A 844 -15.82 12.98 -3.73
N ALA A 845 -14.70 13.55 -4.19
CA ALA A 845 -14.11 13.24 -5.49
C ALA A 845 -13.56 11.79 -5.58
N GLN A 846 -13.15 11.19 -4.45
CA GLN A 846 -12.84 9.76 -4.35
C GLN A 846 -14.10 8.85 -4.33
N GLY A 847 -15.31 9.42 -4.41
CA GLY A 847 -16.57 8.66 -4.37
C GLY A 847 -17.04 8.29 -2.97
N THR A 848 -16.48 8.89 -1.91
CA THR A 848 -16.98 8.68 -0.54
C THR A 848 -18.35 9.35 -0.39
N PRO A 849 -19.42 8.64 0.05
CA PRO A 849 -20.73 9.26 0.22
C PRO A 849 -20.70 10.35 1.30
N ALA A 850 -21.23 11.54 0.99
CA ALA A 850 -21.39 12.63 1.96
C ALA A 850 -22.09 12.16 3.24
N SER A 851 -23.13 11.32 3.09
CA SER A 851 -23.89 10.68 4.16
C SER A 851 -23.10 9.69 5.03
N LYS A 852 -21.79 9.49 4.77
CA LYS A 852 -20.86 8.75 5.63
C LYS A 852 -19.70 9.59 6.18
N LEU A 853 -19.62 10.89 5.88
CA LEU A 853 -18.56 11.78 6.39
C LEU A 853 -19.00 12.51 7.67
N VAL A 854 -18.34 12.26 8.80
CA VAL A 854 -18.56 12.97 10.08
C VAL A 854 -17.39 13.93 10.30
N LEU A 855 -17.66 15.22 10.58
CA LEU A 855 -16.65 16.28 10.67
C LEU A 855 -16.13 16.45 12.11
N GLY A 856 -14.82 16.52 12.30
CA GLY A 856 -14.18 16.67 13.60
C GLY A 856 -13.97 18.11 14.07
N VAL A 857 -14.19 18.37 15.36
CA VAL A 857 -13.87 19.64 16.03
C VAL A 857 -13.02 19.42 17.30
N PRO A 858 -12.01 20.26 17.56
CA PRO A 858 -11.19 20.15 18.76
C PRO A 858 -11.89 20.80 19.97
N PHE A 859 -11.93 20.10 21.10
CA PHE A 859 -12.31 20.64 22.42
C PHE A 859 -11.10 21.24 23.17
N TYR A 860 -10.06 21.60 22.42
CA TYR A 860 -8.79 22.15 22.86
C TYR A 860 -8.30 23.20 21.84
N GLY A 861 -7.31 23.99 22.24
CA GLY A 861 -6.54 24.86 21.36
C GLY A 861 -5.11 24.39 21.18
N ARG A 862 -4.51 24.77 20.05
CA ARG A 862 -3.07 24.68 19.83
C ARG A 862 -2.44 26.07 19.90
N GLY A 863 -1.31 26.18 20.60
CA GLY A 863 -0.82 27.48 21.05
C GLY A 863 0.69 27.67 21.10
N TRP A 864 1.09 28.94 20.91
CA TRP A 864 2.46 29.41 20.88
C TRP A 864 2.60 30.66 21.75
N THR A 865 3.79 30.93 22.29
CA THR A 865 4.08 32.14 23.08
C THR A 865 5.42 32.78 22.70
N GLY A 866 5.63 34.03 23.13
CA GLY A 866 6.69 34.90 22.59
C GLY A 866 6.43 35.27 21.13
N VAL A 867 5.15 35.38 20.74
CA VAL A 867 4.68 35.77 19.42
C VAL A 867 4.68 37.29 19.30
N THR A 868 5.18 37.83 18.19
CA THR A 868 5.19 39.28 17.93
C THR A 868 3.78 39.87 17.96
N ASN A 869 3.60 41.02 18.63
CA ASN A 869 2.34 41.77 18.62
C ASN A 869 2.15 42.55 17.30
N ALA A 870 1.90 41.79 16.23
CA ALA A 870 1.49 42.29 14.92
C ALA A 870 0.42 41.36 14.36
N ASN A 871 -0.50 41.88 13.52
CA ASN A 871 -1.63 41.12 12.95
C ASN A 871 -2.43 40.30 14.00
N ASN A 872 -2.59 40.83 15.22
CA ASN A 872 -3.20 40.14 16.37
C ASN A 872 -2.59 38.73 16.63
N GLY A 873 -1.28 38.59 16.44
CA GLY A 873 -0.52 37.35 16.62
C GLY A 873 -0.67 36.32 15.49
N LEU A 874 -1.50 36.58 14.47
CA LEU A 874 -1.70 35.68 13.34
C LEU A 874 -0.58 35.82 12.30
N TYR A 875 -0.08 34.70 11.77
CA TYR A 875 1.01 34.65 10.81
C TYR A 875 2.30 35.32 11.30
N GLN A 876 2.54 35.23 12.62
CA GLN A 876 3.73 35.78 13.28
C GLN A 876 4.66 34.66 13.74
N LYS A 877 5.96 34.96 13.82
CA LYS A 877 6.94 33.99 14.32
C LYS A 877 6.81 33.84 15.86
N PRO A 878 6.66 32.62 16.39
CA PRO A 878 6.66 32.34 17.82
C PRO A 878 8.10 32.17 18.37
N ALA A 879 8.25 32.24 19.69
CA ALA A 879 9.49 31.84 20.37
C ALA A 879 9.48 30.35 20.76
N LYS A 880 8.33 29.83 21.20
CA LYS A 880 8.13 28.44 21.64
C LYS A 880 6.64 28.07 21.72
N ALA A 881 6.35 26.81 22.02
CA ALA A 881 5.02 26.35 22.45
C ALA A 881 4.51 27.17 23.66
N ALA A 882 3.20 27.43 23.70
CA ALA A 882 2.56 28.03 24.87
C ALA A 882 2.54 27.05 26.05
N THR A 883 2.48 27.54 27.29
CA THR A 883 2.24 26.68 28.45
C THR A 883 0.78 26.23 28.44
N GLY A 884 0.56 24.91 28.48
CA GLY A 884 -0.75 24.29 28.68
C GLY A 884 -0.78 23.46 29.96
N THR A 885 -1.99 23.13 30.44
CA THR A 885 -2.19 22.39 31.71
C THR A 885 -1.62 20.97 31.67
N TYR A 886 -1.67 20.29 30.52
CA TYR A 886 -1.27 18.88 30.38
C TYR A 886 -0.13 18.64 29.38
N GLU A 887 -0.09 19.38 28.27
CA GLU A 887 0.97 19.31 27.26
C GLU A 887 1.39 20.73 26.82
N ALA A 888 2.67 20.93 26.50
CA ALA A 888 3.16 22.20 26.00
C ALA A 888 2.63 22.48 24.58
N GLY A 889 1.86 23.55 24.43
CA GLY A 889 1.23 23.94 23.17
C GLY A 889 -0.17 23.36 22.94
N ILE A 890 -0.77 22.68 23.92
CA ILE A 890 -2.18 22.24 23.92
C ILE A 890 -2.86 22.72 25.21
N GLU A 891 -4.06 23.27 25.11
CA GLU A 891 -4.85 23.62 26.30
C GLU A 891 -6.36 23.43 26.06
N ASP A 892 -7.07 22.96 27.08
CA ASP A 892 -8.49 22.60 27.01
C ASP A 892 -9.39 23.83 26.77
N TYR A 893 -10.50 23.66 26.04
CA TYR A 893 -11.47 24.74 25.81
C TYR A 893 -11.98 25.35 27.13
N LYS A 894 -12.25 24.51 28.13
CA LYS A 894 -12.68 24.91 29.49
C LYS A 894 -11.75 25.91 30.18
N LYS A 895 -10.46 25.91 29.80
CA LYS A 895 -9.44 26.89 30.24
C LYS A 895 -9.39 28.07 29.27
N LEU A 896 -9.26 27.80 27.96
CA LEU A 896 -9.07 28.82 26.92
C LEU A 896 -10.21 29.82 26.83
N LYS A 897 -11.47 29.42 27.07
CA LYS A 897 -12.62 30.33 27.12
C LYS A 897 -12.37 31.55 28.02
N ASN A 898 -11.76 31.31 29.18
CA ASN A 898 -11.54 32.29 30.23
C ASN A 898 -10.07 32.79 30.30
N ALA A 899 -9.19 32.32 29.41
CA ALA A 899 -7.80 32.78 29.35
C ALA A 899 -7.71 34.26 28.92
N PRO A 900 -6.63 34.99 29.28
CA PRO A 900 -6.42 36.38 28.86
C PRO A 900 -6.45 36.58 27.34
N GLY A 901 -6.65 37.82 26.91
CA GLY A 901 -6.56 38.22 25.50
C GLY A 901 -7.86 38.16 24.70
N THR A 902 -7.87 38.90 23.60
CA THR A 902 -9.02 39.10 22.71
C THR A 902 -9.25 37.87 21.83
N VAL A 903 -10.52 37.54 21.55
CA VAL A 903 -10.90 36.48 20.60
C VAL A 903 -11.23 37.10 19.26
N TYR A 904 -10.67 36.54 18.20
CA TYR A 904 -10.88 36.93 16.81
C TYR A 904 -11.42 35.74 16.01
N VAL A 905 -12.13 36.01 14.91
CA VAL A 905 -12.60 34.99 13.95
C VAL A 905 -12.17 35.42 12.56
N HIS A 906 -11.51 34.53 11.80
CA HIS A 906 -10.98 34.91 10.49
C HIS A 906 -12.09 34.97 9.43
N PRO A 907 -12.22 36.07 8.65
CA PRO A 907 -13.32 36.23 7.70
C PRO A 907 -13.32 35.18 6.59
N THR A 908 -12.14 34.73 6.13
CA THR A 908 -12.01 33.66 5.12
C THR A 908 -12.22 32.28 5.75
N THR A 909 -11.31 31.88 6.65
CA THR A 909 -11.18 30.49 7.11
C THR A 909 -12.23 30.05 8.13
N LYS A 910 -12.99 31.01 8.66
CA LYS A 910 -13.99 30.85 9.73
C LYS A 910 -13.46 30.30 11.05
N GLN A 911 -12.14 30.24 11.24
CA GLN A 911 -11.54 29.75 12.48
C GLN A 911 -11.41 30.85 13.53
N SER A 912 -11.60 30.50 14.81
CA SER A 912 -11.30 31.38 15.94
C SER A 912 -9.85 31.25 16.43
N TRP A 913 -9.32 32.36 16.91
CA TRP A 913 -8.09 32.38 17.71
C TRP A 913 -8.20 33.39 18.87
N LYS A 914 -7.37 33.23 19.89
CA LYS A 914 -7.23 34.14 21.03
C LYS A 914 -5.80 34.66 21.08
N PHE A 915 -5.63 35.95 21.37
CA PHE A 915 -4.31 36.59 21.48
C PHE A 915 -4.28 37.64 22.58
N ASP A 916 -3.27 37.56 23.47
CA ASP A 916 -3.08 38.45 24.63
C ASP A 916 -2.02 39.55 24.43
N GLY A 917 -1.33 39.56 23.28
CA GLY A 917 -0.17 40.41 23.02
C GLY A 917 1.16 39.64 22.93
N SER A 918 1.22 38.38 23.37
CA SER A 918 2.40 37.50 23.27
C SER A 918 2.09 36.01 23.06
N THR A 919 0.92 35.54 23.49
CA THR A 919 0.45 34.15 23.40
C THR A 919 -0.71 34.04 22.43
N PHE A 920 -0.57 33.19 21.43
CA PHE A 920 -1.58 32.90 20.41
C PHE A 920 -2.14 31.48 20.61
N TRP A 921 -3.46 31.34 20.57
CA TRP A 921 -4.17 30.06 20.64
C TRP A 921 -5.17 29.94 19.49
N SER A 922 -5.03 28.94 18.60
CA SER A 922 -6.07 28.57 17.64
C SER A 922 -6.94 27.47 18.21
N TYR A 923 -8.26 27.66 18.25
CA TYR A 923 -9.21 26.78 18.92
C TYR A 923 -10.63 27.02 18.41
N ASP A 924 -11.52 26.06 18.61
CA ASP A 924 -12.94 26.20 18.26
C ASP A 924 -13.74 26.88 19.40
N THR A 925 -14.82 27.55 19.02
CA THR A 925 -15.78 28.21 19.91
C THR A 925 -17.21 27.84 19.48
N PRO A 926 -18.25 28.01 20.32
CA PRO A 926 -19.63 27.67 19.97
C PRO A 926 -20.12 28.30 18.66
N ALA A 927 -19.65 29.50 18.31
CA ALA A 927 -19.97 30.18 17.04
C ALA A 927 -19.23 29.58 15.82
N VAL A 928 -17.99 29.10 16.00
CA VAL A 928 -17.25 28.39 14.95
C VAL A 928 -17.81 26.97 14.76
N ILE A 929 -18.18 26.28 15.85
CA ILE A 929 -18.91 25.02 15.77
C ILE A 929 -20.25 25.21 15.06
N GLN A 930 -21.01 26.27 15.36
CA GLN A 930 -22.24 26.60 14.59
C GLN A 930 -21.94 26.73 13.09
N THR A 931 -20.88 27.47 12.72
CA THR A 931 -20.49 27.63 11.31
C THR A 931 -20.14 26.29 10.64
N LYS A 932 -19.50 25.37 11.38
CA LYS A 932 -19.20 24.00 10.92
C LYS A 932 -20.46 23.12 10.85
N VAL A 933 -21.41 23.27 11.78
CA VAL A 933 -22.74 22.63 11.77
C VAL A 933 -23.55 23.06 10.53
N ASP A 934 -23.53 24.35 10.20
CA ASP A 934 -24.24 24.88 9.03
C ASP A 934 -23.60 24.37 7.72
N TYR A 935 -22.26 24.26 7.67
CA TYR A 935 -21.53 23.60 6.58
C TYR A 935 -21.90 22.11 6.44
N ILE A 936 -21.99 21.37 7.54
CA ILE A 936 -22.42 19.95 7.55
C ILE A 936 -23.83 19.79 6.96
N LYS A 937 -24.77 20.67 7.33
CA LYS A 937 -26.12 20.69 6.77
C LYS A 937 -26.08 21.00 5.28
N ALA A 938 -25.40 22.07 4.86
CA ALA A 938 -25.29 22.51 3.47
C ALA A 938 -24.58 21.51 2.55
N LYS A 939 -23.61 20.74 3.05
CA LYS A 939 -22.90 19.68 2.30
C LYS A 939 -23.51 18.28 2.46
N GLY A 940 -24.61 18.15 3.21
CA GLY A 940 -25.28 16.87 3.43
C GLY A 940 -24.49 15.86 4.27
N LEU A 941 -23.42 16.27 4.96
CA LEU A 941 -22.48 15.37 5.65
C LEU A 941 -23.17 14.58 6.78
N ALA A 942 -22.64 13.40 7.12
CA ALA A 942 -23.26 12.47 8.08
C ALA A 942 -23.47 13.06 9.49
N GLY A 943 -22.56 13.93 9.95
CA GLY A 943 -22.63 14.47 11.30
C GLY A 943 -21.38 15.22 11.75
N ILE A 944 -21.21 15.35 13.06
CA ILE A 944 -20.08 16.00 13.73
C ILE A 944 -19.51 15.10 14.85
N MET A 945 -18.22 15.16 15.13
CA MET A 945 -17.61 14.54 16.31
C MET A 945 -16.51 15.42 16.91
N SER A 946 -16.05 15.14 18.12
CA SER A 946 -14.97 15.91 18.75
C SER A 946 -13.90 15.08 19.46
N TRP A 947 -12.70 15.65 19.52
CA TRP A 947 -11.59 15.21 20.38
C TRP A 947 -11.31 16.33 21.41
N GLU A 948 -11.34 16.12 22.72
CA GLU A 948 -11.76 14.95 23.52
C GLU A 948 -12.71 15.44 24.63
N LEU A 949 -13.61 14.59 25.11
CA LEU A 949 -14.78 14.98 25.93
C LEU A 949 -14.45 15.87 27.13
N ASP A 950 -13.35 15.61 27.82
CA ASP A 950 -13.01 16.35 29.03
C ASP A 950 -12.47 17.76 28.78
N GLY A 951 -12.12 18.10 27.53
CA GLY A 951 -11.69 19.44 27.14
C GLY A 951 -12.81 20.49 27.20
N ASP A 952 -14.07 20.06 27.14
CA ASP A 952 -15.24 20.94 27.25
C ASP A 952 -15.46 21.43 28.70
N THR A 953 -16.23 22.51 28.80
CA THR A 953 -16.80 23.07 30.02
C THR A 953 -17.60 22.05 30.83
N ALA A 954 -17.72 22.32 32.15
CA ALA A 954 -18.49 21.47 33.06
C ALA A 954 -19.99 21.37 32.73
N ASP A 955 -20.52 22.26 31.86
CA ASP A 955 -21.87 22.20 31.32
C ASP A 955 -21.93 21.83 29.82
N GLY A 956 -20.85 21.33 29.21
CA GLY A 956 -20.89 20.75 27.85
C GLY A 956 -21.25 21.74 26.74
N GLU A 957 -20.76 22.98 26.82
CA GLU A 957 -21.08 24.08 25.90
C GLU A 957 -20.73 23.78 24.43
N LEU A 958 -19.58 23.16 24.14
CA LEU A 958 -19.22 22.76 22.78
C LEU A 958 -20.07 21.56 22.32
N ALA A 959 -20.33 20.59 23.20
CA ALA A 959 -21.21 19.46 22.89
C ALA A 959 -22.66 19.91 22.60
N LYS A 960 -23.18 20.89 23.34
CA LYS A 960 -24.46 21.57 23.07
C LYS A 960 -24.44 22.31 21.72
N ALA A 961 -23.33 22.92 21.34
CA ALA A 961 -23.18 23.55 20.02
C ALA A 961 -23.19 22.51 18.88
N MET A 962 -22.52 21.37 19.07
CA MET A 962 -22.52 20.24 18.14
C MET A 962 -23.91 19.62 17.95
N GLY A 963 -24.66 19.43 19.05
CA GLY A 963 -25.99 18.81 19.04
C GLY A 963 -27.00 19.48 18.11
N LYS A 964 -26.84 20.78 17.84
CA LYS A 964 -27.63 21.56 16.86
C LYS A 964 -27.56 21.04 15.42
N VAL A 965 -26.64 20.14 15.09
CA VAL A 965 -26.61 19.46 13.79
C VAL A 965 -27.83 18.54 13.59
N ARG A 966 -28.50 18.14 14.68
CA ARG A 966 -29.71 17.31 14.70
C ARG A 966 -31.02 18.11 14.75
N GLN A 967 -30.94 19.45 14.72
CA GLN A 967 -32.05 20.39 14.63
C GLN A 967 -32.28 20.81 13.17
#